data_AF-A0A972B5R5-F1
#
_entry.id   AF-A0A972B5R5-F1
#
_cell.length_a   1.000
_cell.length_b   1.000
_cell.length_c   1.000
_cell.angle_alpha   90.00
_cell.angle_beta   90.00
_cell.angle_gamma   90.00
#
_symmetry.space_group_name_H-M   'P 1'
#
loop_
_entity.id
_entity.type
_entity.pdbx_description
1 polymer ?
#
loop_
_entity_poly.entity_id
_entity_poly.type
_entity_poly.pdbx_seq_one_letter_code
_entity_poly.pdbx_strand_id
1 'polypeptide(L)'
;MILRSRKKVKIKNFIYDITGNSVPLVMLIALVVLIIGGAVAYATVQVFSTVRGETHSLMTYFSAETALERSMCSLDSHITKDTYAASKDITFTGDITDYINKIIDSLNDESSGILSSTEVGVYANESMNKAIVDIRYSWPGGNNYRMDGLYKIIVPITISATAKMENGLFRSYGKETTATREFEIWLPRRFELRGAVYTLGDLLATTKDDGYAPEEALIKGNIYVFGTGLDKANRMQQHYNGGLCADRNAKLKIIEGNIYTRNLLRAGTFDESESSTESCAIIVENDVVAQGIQVFGHKDSIVVFGDAYTFDDVELNGADSYIVINGNYYGLNQGDDTRHDTSSAIINTAPAYAQGLISNYMKSRIVINGDVFVNGTTFRLEDPNEGEVGHKLEDASLGWINVGSVVAPDYKQTYLALGIDAGAETGFYREAIRDRKDDINGFSVLLQTGLGKNYNINYWNEMINHIRSRADYYKNDLSNISEVSIPRSISGFCNFAFDANDRIYIADENPGDPTEEPQIVMPDSFSTFDNISKDINGMSDFFDNYIDDWEDWGSYSSAVSGMPAALNHMMNLLLDYVEVFATKEYPGDNSSDEIKYSFVQGTGIKTQFEELSEYLKGINPEQHPCVLKYEEGIGSEIVIDIFDELNENFSEQYAAGKYFLVLNFDPNKELRIKDEMNGLIFSIGKVVLERSGKVNGSVIAAGKGYDPIHKVMDSAAGYYEYNGVTVTRLPRVVLEEERDEDGNVIAYENINEFKNWSYAALVFENGGSIDFPGREALFEAIRNSTGIDLYTIF
;
A
#
# COMPACT_ATOMS: atom_id res chain seq x y z
N MET A 1 -25.25 94.55 -14.03
CA MET A 1 -24.29 94.23 -15.12
C MET A 1 -23.46 95.45 -15.58
N ILE A 2 -23.01 96.35 -14.69
CA ILE A 2 -22.17 97.53 -15.06
C ILE A 2 -20.91 97.70 -14.17
N LEU A 3 -20.76 96.95 -13.07
CA LEU A 3 -19.58 97.02 -12.19
C LEU A 3 -18.42 96.05 -12.53
N ARG A 4 -18.62 95.08 -13.45
CA ARG A 4 -17.57 94.14 -13.87
C ARG A 4 -16.67 94.64 -15.02
N SER A 5 -17.05 95.69 -15.76
CA SER A 5 -16.25 96.15 -16.91
C SER A 5 -15.13 97.12 -16.52
N ARG A 6 -15.30 97.96 -15.48
CA ARG A 6 -14.27 98.94 -15.06
C ARG A 6 -13.03 98.34 -14.39
N LYS A 7 -13.14 97.21 -13.67
CA LYS A 7 -11.98 96.52 -13.06
C LYS A 7 -11.11 95.81 -14.11
N LYS A 8 -11.72 95.19 -15.13
CA LYS A 8 -10.99 94.52 -16.23
C LYS A 8 -10.17 95.50 -17.08
N VAL A 9 -10.68 96.72 -17.30
CA VAL A 9 -9.97 97.75 -18.09
C VAL A 9 -8.73 98.29 -17.36
N LYS A 10 -8.76 98.42 -16.01
CA LYS A 10 -7.59 98.87 -15.23
C LYS A 10 -6.45 97.85 -15.20
N ILE A 11 -6.75 96.55 -15.07
CA ILE A 11 -5.73 95.49 -15.12
C ILE A 11 -5.13 95.40 -16.53
N LYS A 12 -5.95 95.54 -17.57
CA LYS A 12 -5.48 95.56 -18.96
C LYS A 12 -4.50 96.73 -19.19
N ASN A 13 -4.85 97.93 -18.74
CA ASN A 13 -3.97 99.10 -18.91
C ASN A 13 -2.67 99.01 -18.07
N PHE A 14 -2.69 98.34 -16.91
CA PHE A 14 -1.48 98.10 -16.10
C PHE A 14 -0.50 97.12 -16.76
N ILE A 15 -1.01 96.13 -17.51
CA ILE A 15 -0.18 95.13 -18.21
C ILE A 15 0.42 95.68 -19.52
N TYR A 16 -0.24 96.64 -20.18
CA TYR A 16 0.18 97.17 -21.50
C TYR A 16 1.07 98.43 -21.44
N ASP A 17 1.31 99.02 -20.27
CA ASP A 17 2.16 100.20 -20.12
C ASP A 17 3.62 99.80 -19.89
N ILE A 18 4.47 100.05 -20.90
CA ILE A 18 5.84 99.55 -21.04
C ILE A 18 6.88 100.43 -20.34
N THR A 19 6.46 101.52 -19.68
CA THR A 19 7.35 102.44 -18.97
C THR A 19 7.10 102.39 -17.46
N GLY A 20 7.96 101.65 -16.73
CA GLY A 20 8.03 101.68 -15.25
C GLY A 20 7.28 100.57 -14.50
N ASN A 21 6.49 99.73 -15.16
CA ASN A 21 5.73 98.63 -14.53
C ASN A 21 6.46 97.27 -14.50
N SER A 22 7.72 97.20 -14.94
CA SER A 22 8.47 95.93 -14.99
C SER A 22 8.66 95.30 -13.61
N VAL A 23 9.01 96.08 -12.57
CA VAL A 23 9.27 95.55 -11.23
C VAL A 23 8.00 95.02 -10.53
N PRO A 24 6.86 95.76 -10.48
CA PRO A 24 5.63 95.23 -9.90
C PRO A 24 5.06 94.03 -10.66
N LEU A 25 5.18 94.02 -11.99
CA LEU A 25 4.74 92.90 -12.82
C LEU A 25 5.61 91.66 -12.55
N VAL A 26 6.93 91.82 -12.45
CA VAL A 26 7.85 90.72 -12.08
C VAL A 26 7.58 90.22 -10.66
N MET A 27 7.30 91.09 -9.68
CA MET A 27 6.94 90.67 -8.32
C MET A 27 5.59 89.94 -8.28
N LEU A 28 4.60 90.38 -9.06
CA LEU A 28 3.31 89.68 -9.18
C LEU A 28 3.49 88.31 -9.83
N ILE A 29 4.29 88.22 -10.91
CA ILE A 29 4.63 86.94 -11.55
C ILE A 29 5.38 86.03 -10.58
N ALA A 30 6.37 86.56 -9.85
CA ALA A 30 7.13 85.80 -8.85
C ALA A 30 6.24 85.29 -7.70
N LEU A 31 5.30 86.11 -7.22
CA LEU A 31 4.32 85.72 -6.20
C LEU A 31 3.38 84.63 -6.70
N VAL A 32 2.86 84.77 -7.93
CA VAL A 32 1.99 83.75 -8.56
C VAL A 32 2.76 82.44 -8.77
N VAL A 33 4.02 82.51 -9.21
CA VAL A 33 4.90 81.34 -9.35
C VAL A 33 5.21 80.71 -7.99
N LEU A 34 5.41 81.50 -6.92
CA LEU A 34 5.62 80.98 -5.56
C LEU A 34 4.38 80.26 -5.01
N ILE A 35 3.18 80.83 -5.22
CA ILE A 35 1.91 80.23 -4.77
C ILE A 35 1.63 78.95 -5.55
N ILE A 36 1.73 78.99 -6.89
CA ILE A 36 1.52 77.81 -7.74
C ILE A 36 2.61 76.76 -7.48
N GLY A 37 3.87 77.16 -7.39
CA GLY A 37 5.00 76.28 -7.10
C GLY A 37 4.89 75.63 -5.73
N GLY A 38 4.46 76.37 -4.70
CA GLY A 38 4.18 75.84 -3.36
C GLY A 38 3.01 74.86 -3.36
N ALA A 39 1.93 75.15 -4.08
CA ALA A 39 0.79 74.26 -4.21
C ALA A 39 1.13 72.96 -4.97
N VAL A 40 1.92 73.06 -6.05
CA VAL A 40 2.40 71.91 -6.83
C VAL A 40 3.37 71.08 -6.00
N ALA A 41 4.30 71.69 -5.27
CA ALA A 41 5.22 70.98 -4.39
C ALA A 41 4.46 70.23 -3.28
N TYR A 42 3.48 70.89 -2.64
CA TYR A 42 2.63 70.27 -1.62
C TYR A 42 1.82 69.10 -2.18
N ALA A 43 1.15 69.29 -3.32
CA ALA A 43 0.39 68.24 -3.99
C ALA A 43 1.29 67.06 -4.40
N THR A 44 2.49 67.34 -4.91
CA THR A 44 3.48 66.31 -5.28
C THR A 44 3.92 65.51 -4.06
N VAL A 45 4.19 66.17 -2.92
CA VAL A 45 4.56 65.50 -1.67
C VAL A 45 3.41 64.64 -1.13
N GLN A 46 2.17 65.12 -1.19
CA GLN A 46 1.00 64.35 -0.77
C GLN A 46 0.77 63.13 -1.66
N VAL A 47 0.84 63.27 -2.98
CA VAL A 47 0.72 62.16 -3.93
C VAL A 47 1.85 61.16 -3.72
N PHE A 48 3.10 61.63 -3.57
CA PHE A 48 4.24 60.77 -3.29
C PHE A 48 4.08 59.99 -1.98
N SER A 49 3.65 60.66 -0.90
CA SER A 49 3.40 60.01 0.40
C SER A 49 2.26 58.99 0.32
N THR A 50 1.21 59.27 -0.44
CA THR A 50 0.07 58.36 -0.61
C THR A 50 0.51 57.11 -1.39
N VAL A 51 1.15 57.29 -2.54
CA VAL A 51 1.64 56.18 -3.38
C VAL A 51 2.67 55.33 -2.63
N ARG A 52 3.59 55.95 -1.89
CA ARG A 52 4.56 55.22 -1.06
C ARG A 52 3.90 54.49 0.11
N GLY A 53 2.88 55.08 0.74
CA GLY A 53 2.11 54.43 1.80
C GLY A 53 1.33 53.22 1.31
N GLU A 54 0.68 53.32 0.14
CA GLU A 54 -0.01 52.19 -0.51
C GLU A 54 0.97 51.10 -0.93
N THR A 55 2.09 51.47 -1.56
CA THR A 55 3.16 50.52 -1.92
C THR A 55 3.68 49.81 -0.68
N HIS A 56 3.91 50.54 0.40
CA HIS A 56 4.37 49.98 1.66
C HIS A 56 3.34 48.99 2.26
N SER A 57 2.06 49.34 2.23
CA SER A 57 0.97 48.46 2.66
C SER A 57 0.87 47.18 1.81
N LEU A 58 1.00 47.28 0.50
CA LEU A 58 1.00 46.14 -0.43
C LEU A 58 2.19 45.23 -0.19
N MET A 59 3.38 45.80 0.02
CA MET A 59 4.60 45.04 0.33
C MET A 59 4.50 44.30 1.67
N THR A 60 3.86 44.90 2.69
CA THR A 60 3.56 44.20 3.95
C THR A 60 2.61 43.02 3.73
N TYR A 61 1.61 43.19 2.87
CA TYR A 61 0.67 42.11 2.52
C TYR A 61 1.37 40.97 1.76
N PHE A 62 2.19 41.27 0.74
CA PHE A 62 2.98 40.25 0.02
C PHE A 62 3.95 39.50 0.94
N SER A 63 4.48 40.17 1.96
CA SER A 63 5.32 39.51 2.97
C SER A 63 4.54 38.46 3.76
N ALA A 64 3.27 38.71 4.06
CA ALA A 64 2.39 37.73 4.70
C ALA A 64 2.13 36.54 3.76
N GLU A 65 1.92 36.76 2.47
CA GLU A 65 1.72 35.68 1.47
C GLU A 65 2.98 34.81 1.33
N THR A 66 4.16 35.43 1.24
CA THR A 66 5.43 34.69 1.20
C THR A 66 5.66 33.85 2.46
N ALA A 67 5.32 34.39 3.63
CA ALA A 67 5.43 33.65 4.89
C ALA A 67 4.43 32.49 4.98
N LEU A 68 3.23 32.66 4.41
CA LEU A 68 2.21 31.62 4.32
C LEU A 68 2.70 30.44 3.45
N GLU A 69 3.27 30.70 2.28
CA GLU A 69 3.86 29.64 1.42
C GLU A 69 4.97 28.88 2.15
N ARG A 70 5.89 29.60 2.81
CA ARG A 70 6.96 28.99 3.61
C ARG A 70 6.42 28.14 4.75
N SER A 71 5.35 28.61 5.40
CA SER A 71 4.68 27.87 6.46
C SER A 71 4.01 26.61 5.94
N MET A 72 3.41 26.63 4.75
CA MET A 72 2.85 25.42 4.14
C MET A 72 3.92 24.36 3.91
N CYS A 73 5.08 24.74 3.35
CA CYS A 73 6.22 23.84 3.19
C CYS A 73 6.78 23.35 4.54
N SER A 74 6.77 24.22 5.57
CA SER A 74 7.18 23.84 6.93
C SER A 74 6.23 22.81 7.53
N LEU A 75 4.91 22.95 7.32
CA LEU A 75 3.93 21.94 7.77
C LEU A 75 4.11 20.64 7.01
N ASP A 76 4.14 20.68 5.67
CA ASP A 76 4.32 19.48 4.82
C ASP A 76 5.57 18.67 5.16
N SER A 77 6.65 19.32 5.62
CA SER A 77 7.90 18.63 5.98
C SER A 77 7.91 18.05 7.40
N HIS A 78 6.89 18.32 8.21
CA HIS A 78 6.83 17.91 9.62
C HIS A 78 5.56 17.16 9.99
N ILE A 79 4.36 17.72 9.77
CA ILE A 79 3.11 17.15 10.30
C ILE A 79 2.66 15.88 9.56
N THR A 80 3.06 15.74 8.30
CA THR A 80 2.78 14.58 7.45
C THR A 80 3.62 13.35 7.83
N LYS A 81 4.61 13.53 8.71
CA LYS A 81 5.42 12.44 9.25
C LYS A 81 4.64 11.72 10.34
N ASP A 82 4.58 10.40 10.23
CA ASP A 82 4.04 9.49 11.25
C ASP A 82 4.62 9.72 12.66
N THR A 83 5.87 10.14 12.75
CA THR A 83 6.59 10.44 14.00
C THR A 83 6.23 11.79 14.65
N TYR A 84 5.48 12.68 13.98
CA TYR A 84 5.29 14.05 14.48
C TYR A 84 4.63 14.07 15.86
N ALA A 85 3.47 13.41 16.01
CA ALA A 85 2.72 13.39 17.26
C ALA A 85 3.52 12.75 18.40
N ALA A 86 4.20 11.64 18.12
CA ALA A 86 5.06 10.95 19.07
C ALA A 86 6.24 11.82 19.53
N SER A 87 6.88 12.57 18.62
CA SER A 87 7.98 13.49 18.95
C SER A 87 7.56 14.67 19.85
N LYS A 88 6.25 14.89 19.99
CA LYS A 88 5.62 15.94 20.80
C LYS A 88 4.86 15.38 22.01
N ASP A 89 5.05 14.10 22.33
CA ASP A 89 4.36 13.38 23.41
C ASP A 89 2.82 13.46 23.32
N ILE A 90 2.27 13.58 22.11
CA ILE A 90 0.83 13.62 21.86
C ILE A 90 0.30 12.19 21.75
N THR A 91 -0.65 11.83 22.60
CA THR A 91 -1.27 10.50 22.65
C THR A 91 -2.73 10.54 22.21
N PHE A 92 -3.12 9.53 21.42
CA PHE A 92 -4.51 9.31 21.02
C PHE A 92 -5.28 8.57 22.12
N THR A 93 -6.45 9.08 22.47
CA THR A 93 -7.30 8.54 23.56
C THR A 93 -8.64 8.01 23.05
N GLY A 94 -8.82 7.90 21.74
CA GLY A 94 -10.08 7.47 21.10
C GLY A 94 -10.93 8.61 20.54
N ASP A 95 -10.63 9.88 20.91
CA ASP A 95 -11.30 11.06 20.37
C ASP A 95 -10.41 11.76 19.32
N ILE A 96 -10.83 11.69 18.05
CA ILE A 96 -10.11 12.30 16.92
C ILE A 96 -10.10 13.83 17.02
N THR A 97 -11.19 14.44 17.49
CA THR A 97 -11.27 15.91 17.63
C THR A 97 -10.31 16.41 18.69
N ASP A 98 -10.25 15.75 19.85
CA ASP A 98 -9.26 16.06 20.91
C ASP A 98 -7.82 15.88 20.39
N TYR A 99 -7.57 14.83 19.62
CA TYR A 99 -6.25 14.56 19.05
C TYR A 99 -5.81 15.64 18.05
N ILE A 100 -6.68 16.04 17.11
CA ILE A 100 -6.39 17.14 16.19
C ILE A 100 -6.13 18.44 16.97
N ASN A 101 -6.92 18.73 18.01
CA ASN A 101 -6.72 19.92 18.83
C ASN A 101 -5.32 19.95 19.48
N LYS A 102 -4.87 18.83 20.06
CA LYS A 102 -3.52 18.72 20.64
C LYS A 102 -2.42 18.95 19.59
N ILE A 103 -2.63 18.49 18.36
CA ILE A 103 -1.68 18.74 17.27
C ILE A 103 -1.66 20.22 16.91
N ILE A 104 -2.82 20.87 16.74
CA ILE A 104 -2.91 22.30 16.44
C ILE A 104 -2.29 23.14 17.57
N ASP A 105 -2.48 22.75 18.83
CA ASP A 105 -1.83 23.38 19.98
C ASP A 105 -0.30 23.25 19.90
N SER A 106 0.20 22.07 19.57
CA SER A 106 1.63 21.83 19.33
C SER A 106 2.18 22.66 18.17
N LEU A 107 1.47 22.81 17.05
CA LEU A 107 1.91 23.66 15.93
C LEU A 107 2.10 25.13 16.34
N ASN A 108 1.32 25.59 17.31
CA ASN A 108 1.35 26.97 17.81
C ASN A 108 2.34 27.18 18.96
N ASP A 109 3.04 26.13 19.42
CA ASP A 109 4.11 26.20 20.41
C ASP A 109 5.43 26.69 19.77
N GLU A 110 6.16 27.58 20.45
CA GLU A 110 7.45 28.10 19.98
C GLU A 110 8.54 27.01 19.89
N SER A 111 8.39 25.90 20.64
CA SER A 111 9.29 24.73 20.63
C SER A 111 8.93 23.68 19.57
N SER A 112 7.92 23.95 18.74
CA SER A 112 7.42 22.99 17.75
C SER A 112 8.42 22.67 16.64
N GLY A 113 9.36 23.58 16.34
CA GLY A 113 10.21 23.52 15.15
C GLY A 113 9.49 23.92 13.86
N ILE A 114 8.19 24.23 13.96
CA ILE A 114 7.35 24.74 12.88
C ILE A 114 7.48 26.26 12.80
N LEU A 115 7.38 26.81 11.60
CA LEU A 115 7.53 28.24 11.36
C LEU A 115 6.40 29.07 12.01
N SER A 116 6.58 29.52 13.25
CA SER A 116 5.62 30.37 13.97
C SER A 116 5.83 31.87 13.76
N SER A 117 7.02 32.29 13.34
CA SER A 117 7.31 33.67 12.92
C SER A 117 8.47 33.72 11.91
N THR A 118 8.49 34.75 11.05
CA THR A 118 9.57 34.94 10.09
C THR A 118 9.79 36.40 9.75
N GLU A 119 11.01 36.73 9.32
CA GLU A 119 11.33 38.04 8.73
C GLU A 119 11.42 37.92 7.21
N VAL A 120 10.67 38.75 6.50
CA VAL A 120 10.67 38.81 5.03
C VAL A 120 11.31 40.10 4.56
N GLY A 121 12.37 39.99 3.75
CA GLY A 121 13.01 41.13 3.10
C GLY A 121 12.21 41.56 1.88
N VAL A 122 11.74 42.81 1.87
CA VAL A 122 10.83 43.34 0.83
C VAL A 122 11.47 44.39 -0.07
N TYR A 123 12.70 44.80 0.24
CA TYR A 123 13.50 45.74 -0.55
C TYR A 123 14.89 45.14 -0.83
N ALA A 124 15.47 45.48 -1.99
CA ALA A 124 16.79 45.02 -2.42
C ALA A 124 17.97 45.53 -1.56
N ASN A 125 17.72 46.44 -0.61
CA ASN A 125 18.72 46.97 0.30
C ASN A 125 18.46 46.40 1.71
N GLU A 126 19.39 45.61 2.23
CA GLU A 126 19.28 44.94 3.55
C GLU A 126 19.10 45.91 4.73
N SER A 127 19.50 47.17 4.57
CA SER A 127 19.32 48.23 5.59
C SER A 127 17.93 48.87 5.61
N MET A 128 17.04 48.50 4.67
CA MET A 128 15.70 49.06 4.55
C MET A 128 14.62 47.98 4.74
N ASN A 129 14.20 47.87 6.00
CA ASN A 129 12.95 47.31 6.56
C ASN A 129 12.47 45.95 6.05
N LYS A 130 12.67 44.97 6.94
CA LYS A 130 12.05 43.64 6.90
C LYS A 130 10.63 43.73 7.46
N ALA A 131 9.71 42.95 6.91
CA ALA A 131 8.42 42.71 7.54
C ALA A 131 8.57 41.55 8.53
N ILE A 132 8.10 41.73 9.76
CA ILE A 132 7.96 40.63 10.73
C ILE A 132 6.57 40.03 10.52
N VAL A 133 6.50 38.73 10.33
CA VAL A 133 5.25 38.01 10.14
C VAL A 133 5.06 37.01 11.27
N ASP A 134 3.93 37.11 11.96
CA ASP A 134 3.49 36.18 12.99
C ASP A 134 2.50 35.17 12.35
N ILE A 135 2.69 33.88 12.57
CA ILE A 135 1.92 32.80 11.92
C ILE A 135 1.14 32.02 12.98
N ARG A 136 -0.12 31.71 12.68
CA ARG A 136 -1.02 30.93 13.55
C ARG A 136 -1.72 29.82 12.78
N TYR A 137 -1.92 28.70 13.44
CA TYR A 137 -2.60 27.53 12.90
C TYR A 137 -3.93 27.31 13.61
N SER A 138 -4.95 26.95 12.86
CA SER A 138 -6.28 26.61 13.36
C SER A 138 -6.96 25.62 12.44
N TRP A 139 -8.05 25.01 12.87
CA TRP A 139 -8.89 24.17 12.01
C TRP A 139 -10.37 24.41 12.33
N PRO A 140 -11.30 24.05 11.42
CA PRO A 140 -12.72 24.38 11.58
C PRO A 140 -13.42 23.71 12.78
N GLY A 141 -12.85 22.63 13.32
CA GLY A 141 -13.43 21.86 14.43
C GLY A 141 -14.57 20.92 14.02
N GLY A 142 -15.01 20.07 14.95
CA GLY A 142 -16.11 19.12 14.73
C GLY A 142 -15.75 18.02 13.73
N ASN A 143 -16.71 17.61 12.89
CA ASN A 143 -16.53 16.53 11.90
C ASN A 143 -15.88 17.01 10.59
N ASN A 144 -15.16 18.14 10.60
CA ASN A 144 -14.45 18.65 9.44
C ASN A 144 -13.08 17.95 9.29
N TYR A 145 -13.12 16.64 9.16
CA TYR A 145 -11.98 15.78 8.82
C TYR A 145 -12.53 14.51 8.16
N ARG A 146 -11.68 13.79 7.44
CA ARG A 146 -12.01 12.44 6.94
C ARG A 146 -10.86 11.49 7.24
N MET A 147 -11.19 10.22 7.38
CA MET A 147 -10.18 9.17 7.45
C MET A 147 -9.70 8.83 6.03
N ASP A 148 -8.43 8.46 5.93
CA ASP A 148 -7.87 7.80 4.77
C ASP A 148 -7.18 6.52 5.27
N GLY A 149 -7.74 5.36 4.95
CA GLY A 149 -7.38 4.12 5.65
C GLY A 149 -7.79 4.12 7.13
N LEU A 150 -7.05 3.36 7.95
CA LEU A 150 -7.31 3.18 9.38
C LEU A 150 -6.56 4.21 10.24
N TYR A 151 -5.42 4.70 9.78
CA TYR A 151 -4.50 5.47 10.62
C TYR A 151 -4.22 6.88 10.14
N LYS A 152 -4.78 7.34 9.01
CA LYS A 152 -4.57 8.71 8.54
C LYS A 152 -5.84 9.54 8.67
N ILE A 153 -5.66 10.75 9.17
CA ILE A 153 -6.68 11.78 9.27
C ILE A 153 -6.31 12.87 8.28
N ILE A 154 -7.22 13.17 7.36
CA ILE A 154 -7.12 14.31 6.47
C ILE A 154 -7.92 15.45 7.06
N VAL A 155 -7.22 16.51 7.45
CA VAL A 155 -7.81 17.67 8.13
C VAL A 155 -7.45 18.98 7.41
N PRO A 156 -8.43 19.87 7.16
CA PRO A 156 -8.18 21.21 6.67
C PRO A 156 -7.59 22.09 7.78
N ILE A 157 -6.32 22.48 7.63
CA ILE A 157 -5.64 23.43 8.53
C ILE A 157 -5.65 24.82 7.88
N THR A 158 -6.15 25.80 8.63
CA THR A 158 -6.14 27.22 8.28
C THR A 158 -4.91 27.89 8.87
N ILE A 159 -4.06 28.40 7.99
CA ILE A 159 -2.83 29.13 8.32
C ILE A 159 -3.12 30.62 8.18
N SER A 160 -2.91 31.38 9.26
CA SER A 160 -3.11 32.83 9.29
C SER A 160 -1.76 33.52 9.49
N ALA A 161 -1.33 34.32 8.52
CA ALA A 161 -0.07 35.05 8.55
C ALA A 161 -0.35 36.54 8.70
N THR A 162 0.12 37.15 9.79
CA THR A 162 -0.09 38.57 10.09
C THR A 162 1.24 39.32 10.04
N ALA A 163 1.37 40.21 9.05
CA ALA A 163 2.58 41.00 8.83
C ALA A 163 2.53 42.39 9.46
N LYS A 164 3.68 42.82 9.98
CA LYS A 164 3.96 44.18 10.45
C LYS A 164 5.25 44.70 9.82
N MET A 165 5.23 45.94 9.34
CA MET A 165 6.37 46.60 8.72
C MET A 165 6.40 48.08 9.10
N GLU A 166 7.59 48.60 9.40
CA GLU A 166 7.83 50.01 9.70
C GLU A 166 8.99 50.53 8.86
N ASN A 167 8.84 51.69 8.22
CA ASN A 167 9.89 52.40 7.49
C ASN A 167 9.76 53.91 7.68
N GLY A 168 10.46 54.46 8.68
CA GLY A 168 10.42 55.89 8.98
C GLY A 168 9.01 56.37 9.34
N LEU A 169 8.39 57.15 8.45
CA LEU A 169 7.02 57.67 8.62
C LEU A 169 5.93 56.71 8.14
N PHE A 170 6.28 55.64 7.41
CA PHE A 170 5.33 54.65 6.90
C PHE A 170 5.25 53.46 7.87
N ARG A 171 4.03 53.12 8.30
CA ARG A 171 3.76 52.02 9.23
C ARG A 171 2.55 51.25 8.72
N SER A 172 2.70 49.93 8.63
CA SER A 172 1.64 49.02 8.21
C SER A 172 1.61 47.85 9.18
N TYR A 173 0.51 47.69 9.90
CA TYR A 173 0.33 46.66 10.92
C TYR A 173 -0.92 45.83 10.60
N GLY A 174 -0.93 44.58 11.06
CA GLY A 174 -2.12 43.74 11.01
C GLY A 174 -2.55 43.39 9.59
N LYS A 175 -1.61 43.29 8.64
CA LYS A 175 -1.91 42.80 7.30
C LYS A 175 -1.95 41.28 7.36
N GLU A 176 -3.16 40.76 7.37
CA GLU A 176 -3.44 39.34 7.47
C GLU A 176 -3.72 38.74 6.09
N THR A 177 -3.20 37.54 5.87
CA THR A 177 -3.61 36.65 4.79
C THR A 177 -3.81 35.26 5.36
N THR A 178 -4.80 34.55 4.84
CA THR A 178 -5.22 33.25 5.34
C THR A 178 -5.36 32.28 4.18
N ALA A 179 -4.93 31.04 4.39
CA ALA A 179 -5.20 29.96 3.47
C ALA A 179 -5.52 28.68 4.24
N THR A 180 -6.39 27.87 3.67
CA THR A 180 -6.76 26.56 4.21
C THR A 180 -6.29 25.51 3.23
N ARG A 181 -5.60 24.50 3.74
CA ARG A 181 -5.14 23.33 2.97
C ARG A 181 -5.36 22.07 3.79
N GLU A 182 -5.68 20.98 3.12
CA GLU A 182 -5.75 19.67 3.75
C GLU A 182 -4.36 19.12 4.03
N PHE A 183 -4.15 18.63 5.25
CA PHE A 183 -2.94 17.95 5.68
C PHE A 183 -3.28 16.54 6.16
N GLU A 184 -2.41 15.60 5.85
CA GLU A 184 -2.45 14.24 6.37
C GLU A 184 -1.78 14.20 7.75
N ILE A 185 -2.46 13.63 8.73
CA ILE A 185 -2.00 13.44 10.09
C ILE A 185 -2.14 11.96 10.45
N TRP A 186 -1.08 11.38 11.00
CA TRP A 186 -1.11 9.99 11.45
C TRP A 186 -1.66 9.83 12.87
N LEU A 187 -2.47 8.79 13.06
CA LEU A 187 -2.82 8.24 14.36
C LEU A 187 -1.70 7.30 14.85
N PRO A 188 -1.40 7.28 16.15
CA PRO A 188 -0.41 6.36 16.69
C PRO A 188 -0.92 4.91 16.56
N ARG A 189 -0.08 4.03 16.00
CA ARG A 189 -0.35 2.60 15.83
C ARG A 189 0.10 1.83 17.08
N ARG A 190 -0.81 1.14 17.76
CA ARG A 190 -0.47 0.17 18.83
C ARG A 190 -0.66 -1.24 18.31
N PHE A 191 0.33 -2.11 18.56
CA PHE A 191 0.25 -3.49 18.15
C PHE A 191 -0.74 -4.24 19.04
N GLU A 192 -1.63 -5.01 18.42
CA GLU A 192 -2.53 -5.92 19.10
C GLU A 192 -2.36 -7.33 18.56
N LEU A 193 -2.22 -8.31 19.46
CA LEU A 193 -2.13 -9.71 19.06
C LEU A 193 -3.51 -10.26 18.69
N ARG A 194 -3.80 -10.37 17.38
CA ARG A 194 -5.07 -10.86 16.82
C ARG A 194 -4.93 -12.15 16.01
N GLY A 195 -3.70 -12.59 15.75
CA GLY A 195 -3.39 -13.72 14.88
C GLY A 195 -2.59 -14.83 15.56
N ALA A 196 -2.64 -16.00 14.90
CA ALA A 196 -1.80 -17.14 15.19
C ALA A 196 -0.34 -16.88 14.82
N VAL A 197 -0.10 -16.13 13.74
CA VAL A 197 1.24 -15.90 13.19
C VAL A 197 1.44 -14.44 12.79
N TYR A 198 2.60 -13.90 13.16
CA TYR A 198 3.12 -12.63 12.66
C TYR A 198 4.57 -12.81 12.21
N THR A 199 4.88 -12.48 10.96
CA THR A 199 6.26 -12.52 10.46
C THR A 199 6.70 -11.24 9.76
N LEU A 200 7.94 -10.81 10.03
CA LEU A 200 8.61 -9.82 9.18
C LEU A 200 9.20 -10.50 7.93
N GLY A 201 9.89 -11.63 8.10
CA GLY A 201 10.33 -12.49 7.01
C GLY A 201 9.22 -13.36 6.42
N ASP A 202 9.61 -14.30 5.56
CA ASP A 202 8.68 -15.20 4.87
C ASP A 202 8.10 -16.28 5.82
N LEU A 203 6.90 -16.76 5.50
CA LEU A 203 6.33 -17.98 6.07
C LEU A 203 6.44 -19.09 5.02
N LEU A 204 7.17 -20.15 5.33
CA LEU A 204 7.44 -21.24 4.40
C LEU A 204 6.85 -22.56 4.91
N ALA A 205 6.09 -23.25 4.08
CA ALA A 205 5.84 -24.68 4.21
C ALA A 205 6.71 -25.43 3.20
N THR A 206 7.49 -26.41 3.67
CA THR A 206 8.39 -27.17 2.80
C THR A 206 8.52 -28.62 3.25
N THR A 207 9.03 -29.49 2.37
CA THR A 207 9.40 -30.85 2.73
C THR A 207 10.90 -31.08 2.59
N LYS A 208 11.39 -32.01 3.39
CA LYS A 208 12.76 -32.53 3.36
C LYS A 208 12.70 -34.05 3.28
N ASP A 209 13.61 -34.64 2.51
CA ASP A 209 13.77 -36.08 2.46
C ASP A 209 14.39 -36.57 3.78
N ASP A 210 13.52 -36.96 4.72
CA ASP A 210 13.87 -37.54 6.01
C ASP A 210 13.43 -39.01 6.11
N GLY A 211 13.03 -39.61 4.99
CA GLY A 211 12.53 -40.98 4.90
C GLY A 211 11.06 -41.16 5.28
N TYR A 212 10.32 -40.08 5.57
CA TYR A 212 8.90 -40.13 5.87
C TYR A 212 8.03 -39.46 4.81
N ALA A 213 6.76 -39.89 4.73
CA ALA A 213 5.77 -39.18 3.92
C ALA A 213 5.44 -37.83 4.59
N PRO A 214 5.46 -36.72 3.83
CA PRO A 214 5.17 -35.40 4.37
C PRO A 214 3.72 -35.31 4.84
N GLU A 215 3.51 -34.59 5.94
CA GLU A 215 2.19 -34.26 6.46
C GLU A 215 1.77 -32.84 6.07
N GLU A 216 0.49 -32.54 6.26
CA GLU A 216 -0.06 -31.22 6.00
C GLU A 216 0.32 -30.29 7.16
N ALA A 217 0.90 -29.14 6.85
CA ALA A 217 1.06 -28.05 7.79
C ALA A 217 -0.29 -27.37 8.03
N LEU A 218 -0.61 -27.06 9.29
CA LEU A 218 -1.91 -26.51 9.68
C LEU A 218 -1.75 -25.27 10.56
N ILE A 219 -2.42 -24.18 10.21
CA ILE A 219 -2.56 -23.02 11.09
C ILE A 219 -4.05 -22.75 11.29
N LYS A 220 -4.46 -22.67 12.54
CA LYS A 220 -5.80 -22.24 12.93
C LYS A 220 -5.74 -20.81 13.47
N GLY A 221 -6.44 -19.90 12.81
CA GLY A 221 -6.48 -18.46 13.12
C GLY A 221 -5.71 -17.58 12.11
N ASN A 222 -5.81 -16.26 12.30
CA ASN A 222 -5.30 -15.25 11.34
C ASN A 222 -3.78 -15.25 11.22
N ILE A 223 -3.28 -14.93 10.03
CA ILE A 223 -1.85 -14.89 9.69
C ILE A 223 -1.48 -13.53 9.10
N TYR A 224 -0.39 -12.94 9.58
CA TYR A 224 0.16 -11.68 9.08
C TYR A 224 1.61 -11.89 8.64
N VAL A 225 1.90 -11.73 7.35
CA VAL A 225 3.23 -11.91 6.76
C VAL A 225 3.64 -10.67 6.02
N PHE A 226 4.69 -9.99 6.46
CA PHE A 226 5.26 -8.92 5.64
C PHE A 226 5.96 -9.52 4.42
N GLY A 227 6.91 -10.44 4.65
CA GLY A 227 7.59 -11.22 3.61
C GLY A 227 8.66 -10.44 2.84
N THR A 228 9.33 -11.15 1.95
CA THR A 228 10.40 -10.63 1.10
C THR A 228 9.84 -10.12 -0.22
N GLY A 229 10.20 -8.91 -0.63
CA GLY A 229 9.82 -8.37 -1.95
C GLY A 229 11.01 -7.86 -2.76
N LEU A 230 10.81 -7.52 -4.03
CA LEU A 230 11.80 -6.87 -4.88
C LEU A 230 12.10 -5.43 -4.43
N ASP A 231 13.31 -4.94 -4.67
CA ASP A 231 13.72 -3.55 -4.43
C ASP A 231 13.23 -2.57 -5.50
N LYS A 232 12.77 -3.05 -6.67
CA LYS A 232 12.26 -2.19 -7.76
C LYS A 232 10.94 -2.69 -8.33
N ALA A 233 10.06 -1.75 -8.69
CA ALA A 233 8.69 -2.00 -9.15
C ALA A 233 8.55 -2.32 -10.65
N ASN A 234 9.59 -2.12 -11.45
CA ASN A 234 9.61 -2.41 -12.89
C ASN A 234 10.25 -3.77 -13.23
N ARG A 235 10.47 -4.64 -12.23
CA ARG A 235 11.21 -5.90 -12.41
C ARG A 235 10.29 -7.07 -12.71
N MET A 236 10.48 -7.69 -13.86
CA MET A 236 9.69 -8.84 -14.32
C MET A 236 9.98 -10.15 -13.55
N GLN A 237 10.99 -10.20 -12.69
CA GLN A 237 11.39 -11.41 -11.98
C GLN A 237 10.60 -11.59 -10.66
N GLN A 238 9.27 -11.43 -10.71
CA GLN A 238 8.37 -11.57 -9.55
C GLN A 238 8.46 -12.95 -8.85
N HIS A 239 9.00 -13.98 -9.52
CA HIS A 239 9.33 -15.27 -8.90
C HIS A 239 10.40 -15.18 -7.79
N TYR A 240 11.03 -14.02 -7.61
CA TYR A 240 11.89 -13.70 -6.45
C TYR A 240 11.16 -12.93 -5.33
N ASN A 241 9.85 -12.75 -5.40
CA ASN A 241 9.04 -12.32 -4.27
C ASN A 241 8.70 -13.53 -3.38
N GLY A 242 8.86 -13.34 -2.07
CA GLY A 242 8.44 -14.24 -1.02
C GLY A 242 7.03 -13.88 -0.51
N GLY A 243 6.83 -13.94 0.80
CA GLY A 243 5.53 -13.84 1.46
C GLY A 243 5.18 -15.15 2.14
N LEU A 244 4.02 -15.69 1.82
CA LEU A 244 3.55 -16.99 2.31
C LEU A 244 3.69 -18.02 1.20
N CYS A 245 4.58 -18.99 1.43
CA CYS A 245 5.11 -19.87 0.40
C CYS A 245 4.87 -21.35 0.74
N ALA A 246 4.52 -22.15 -0.27
CA ALA A 246 4.59 -23.61 -0.21
C ALA A 246 5.55 -24.12 -1.29
N ASP A 247 6.53 -24.91 -0.89
CA ASP A 247 7.61 -25.46 -1.73
C ASP A 247 7.79 -26.97 -1.48
N ARG A 248 8.35 -27.71 -2.43
CA ARG A 248 8.68 -29.14 -2.35
C ARG A 248 7.55 -29.98 -1.75
N ASN A 249 6.52 -30.36 -2.50
CA ASN A 249 5.43 -31.25 -2.04
C ASN A 249 4.66 -30.80 -0.77
N ALA A 250 4.91 -29.61 -0.25
CA ALA A 250 4.28 -29.16 0.99
C ALA A 250 2.82 -28.77 0.77
N LYS A 251 2.01 -29.04 1.78
CA LYS A 251 0.61 -28.64 1.84
C LYS A 251 0.38 -27.81 3.08
N LEU A 252 -0.06 -26.57 2.91
CA LEU A 252 -0.37 -25.66 3.99
C LEU A 252 -1.88 -25.38 4.03
N LYS A 253 -2.49 -25.59 5.19
CA LYS A 253 -3.92 -25.36 5.45
C LYS A 253 -4.09 -24.26 6.48
N ILE A 254 -4.92 -23.27 6.15
CA ILE A 254 -5.36 -22.22 7.06
C ILE A 254 -6.84 -22.45 7.34
N ILE A 255 -7.18 -22.72 8.59
CA ILE A 255 -8.55 -22.98 9.04
C ILE A 255 -9.01 -21.92 10.04
N GLU A 256 -10.29 -21.59 10.02
CA GLU A 256 -10.89 -20.55 10.89
C GLU A 256 -10.09 -19.23 10.94
N GLY A 257 -9.39 -18.88 9.85
CA GLY A 257 -8.46 -17.75 9.81
C GLY A 257 -8.26 -17.18 8.41
N ASN A 258 -7.96 -15.89 8.35
CA ASN A 258 -7.65 -15.13 7.14
C ASN A 258 -6.11 -15.03 6.94
N ILE A 259 -5.68 -14.83 5.69
CA ILE A 259 -4.29 -14.49 5.37
C ILE A 259 -4.18 -13.01 5.05
N TYR A 260 -3.20 -12.34 5.65
CA TYR A 260 -2.81 -10.96 5.37
C TYR A 260 -1.33 -10.93 4.99
N THR A 261 -1.01 -10.61 3.74
CA THR A 261 0.39 -10.53 3.27
C THR A 261 0.67 -9.32 2.39
N ARG A 262 1.81 -8.66 2.62
CA ARG A 262 2.28 -7.53 1.79
C ARG A 262 3.18 -7.97 0.64
N ASN A 263 3.38 -9.28 0.50
CA ASN A 263 4.03 -9.91 -0.65
C ASN A 263 3.15 -11.06 -1.18
N LEU A 264 3.72 -12.06 -1.85
CA LEU A 264 2.95 -13.06 -2.54
C LEU A 264 2.35 -14.10 -1.59
N LEU A 265 1.15 -14.55 -1.91
CA LEU A 265 0.69 -15.90 -1.59
C LEU A 265 1.12 -16.80 -2.75
N ARG A 266 2.10 -17.68 -2.54
CA ARG A 266 2.70 -18.45 -3.65
C ARG A 266 2.86 -19.94 -3.41
N ALA A 267 2.61 -20.72 -4.47
CA ALA A 267 2.87 -22.16 -4.49
C ALA A 267 3.83 -22.52 -5.63
N GLY A 268 4.79 -23.38 -5.31
CA GLY A 268 5.81 -23.87 -6.23
C GLY A 268 6.91 -22.87 -6.55
N THR A 269 7.85 -23.34 -7.36
CA THR A 269 9.02 -22.58 -7.80
C THR A 269 9.08 -22.50 -9.32
N PHE A 270 9.59 -21.38 -9.84
CA PHE A 270 9.70 -21.16 -11.28
C PHE A 270 10.77 -22.05 -11.94
N ASP A 271 11.73 -22.54 -11.16
CA ASP A 271 12.83 -23.37 -11.64
C ASP A 271 12.40 -24.86 -11.84
N GLU A 272 11.15 -25.21 -11.54
CA GLU A 272 10.64 -26.58 -11.70
C GLU A 272 10.49 -27.00 -13.17
N SER A 273 11.00 -28.19 -13.49
CA SER A 273 10.81 -28.78 -14.82
C SER A 273 9.43 -29.38 -15.00
N GLU A 274 8.94 -29.47 -16.25
CA GLU A 274 7.69 -30.22 -16.59
C GLU A 274 7.73 -31.70 -16.16
N SER A 275 8.93 -32.26 -15.91
CA SER A 275 9.10 -33.64 -15.43
C SER A 275 9.01 -33.78 -13.91
N SER A 276 8.87 -32.66 -13.19
CA SER A 276 8.70 -32.65 -11.74
C SER A 276 7.47 -33.46 -11.33
N THR A 277 7.63 -34.27 -10.29
CA THR A 277 6.50 -34.92 -9.61
C THR A 277 6.07 -34.15 -8.37
N GLU A 278 6.74 -33.02 -8.08
CA GLU A 278 6.40 -32.17 -6.97
C GLU A 278 5.00 -31.57 -7.17
N SER A 279 4.28 -31.36 -6.07
CA SER A 279 2.97 -30.73 -6.07
C SER A 279 2.71 -30.09 -4.72
N CYS A 280 2.71 -28.76 -4.71
CA CYS A 280 2.49 -27.94 -3.53
C CYS A 280 1.04 -27.45 -3.49
N ALA A 281 0.53 -27.21 -2.28
CA ALA A 281 -0.82 -26.67 -2.12
C ALA A 281 -0.90 -25.68 -0.96
N ILE A 282 -1.63 -24.58 -1.17
CA ILE A 282 -2.08 -23.70 -0.09
C ILE A 282 -3.60 -23.63 -0.12
N ILE A 283 -4.21 -23.86 1.04
CA ILE A 283 -5.66 -23.98 1.19
C ILE A 283 -6.10 -23.05 2.32
N VAL A 284 -7.07 -22.19 2.05
CA VAL A 284 -7.53 -21.15 2.96
C VAL A 284 -9.05 -21.25 3.11
N GLU A 285 -9.53 -21.45 4.34
CA GLU A 285 -10.97 -21.57 4.65
C GLU A 285 -11.74 -20.25 4.52
N ASN A 286 -11.13 -19.15 4.93
CA ASN A 286 -11.74 -17.84 4.87
C ASN A 286 -11.10 -16.99 3.76
N ASP A 287 -10.74 -15.74 4.06
CA ASP A 287 -10.38 -14.74 3.07
C ASP A 287 -8.85 -14.54 2.98
N VAL A 288 -8.40 -14.03 1.83
CA VAL A 288 -6.99 -13.71 1.56
C VAL A 288 -6.85 -12.25 1.15
N VAL A 289 -5.98 -11.52 1.82
CA VAL A 289 -5.51 -10.19 1.41
C VAL A 289 -4.02 -10.29 1.13
N ALA A 290 -3.59 -10.09 -0.12
CA ALA A 290 -2.21 -10.29 -0.56
C ALA A 290 -1.71 -9.16 -1.46
N GLN A 291 -0.37 -9.02 -1.65
CA GLN A 291 0.13 -8.26 -2.80
C GLN A 291 -0.40 -8.93 -4.07
N GLY A 292 -0.01 -10.18 -4.32
CA GLY A 292 -0.52 -10.99 -5.42
C GLY A 292 -0.68 -12.45 -5.00
N ILE A 293 -1.45 -13.20 -5.78
CA ILE A 293 -1.63 -14.64 -5.60
C ILE A 293 -1.05 -15.33 -6.83
N GLN A 294 0.02 -16.13 -6.64
CA GLN A 294 0.78 -16.64 -7.77
C GLN A 294 1.14 -18.11 -7.69
N VAL A 295 1.09 -18.81 -8.82
CA VAL A 295 1.54 -20.20 -8.92
C VAL A 295 2.56 -20.35 -10.04
N PHE A 296 3.74 -20.90 -9.72
CA PHE A 296 4.87 -20.98 -10.64
C PHE A 296 5.21 -22.40 -11.12
N GLY A 297 5.10 -23.41 -10.27
CA GLY A 297 5.60 -24.76 -10.54
C GLY A 297 4.60 -25.69 -11.23
N HIS A 298 4.81 -27.00 -11.12
CA HIS A 298 4.00 -28.00 -11.81
C HIS A 298 2.99 -28.68 -10.87
N LYS A 299 1.72 -28.78 -11.27
CA LYS A 299 0.63 -29.38 -10.45
C LYS A 299 0.46 -28.73 -9.08
N ASP A 300 0.79 -27.45 -9.00
CA ASP A 300 0.62 -26.66 -7.80
C ASP A 300 -0.79 -26.08 -7.73
N SER A 301 -1.23 -25.79 -6.52
CA SER A 301 -2.59 -25.29 -6.28
C SER A 301 -2.67 -24.26 -5.17
N ILE A 302 -3.49 -23.25 -5.39
CA ILE A 302 -3.97 -22.34 -4.34
C ILE A 302 -5.49 -22.38 -4.35
N VAL A 303 -6.11 -22.65 -3.21
CA VAL A 303 -7.56 -22.69 -3.05
C VAL A 303 -7.98 -21.79 -1.89
N VAL A 304 -8.73 -20.74 -2.22
CA VAL A 304 -9.34 -19.81 -1.27
C VAL A 304 -10.84 -20.09 -1.26
N PHE A 305 -11.36 -20.49 -0.10
CA PHE A 305 -12.78 -20.83 0.03
C PHE A 305 -13.68 -19.60 0.23
N GLY A 306 -13.13 -18.52 0.82
CA GLY A 306 -13.76 -17.21 0.94
C GLY A 306 -13.34 -16.24 -0.17
N ASP A 307 -13.26 -14.96 0.19
CA ASP A 307 -12.96 -13.87 -0.74
C ASP A 307 -11.44 -13.63 -0.88
N ALA A 308 -11.02 -13.09 -2.02
CA ALA A 308 -9.63 -12.73 -2.28
C ALA A 308 -9.50 -11.25 -2.67
N TYR A 309 -8.51 -10.58 -2.07
CA TYR A 309 -8.20 -9.17 -2.25
C TYR A 309 -6.74 -9.04 -2.62
N THR A 310 -6.43 -8.41 -3.75
CA THR A 310 -5.04 -8.23 -4.19
C THR A 310 -4.71 -6.77 -4.48
N PHE A 311 -3.46 -6.41 -4.19
CA PHE A 311 -2.85 -5.12 -4.55
C PHE A 311 -2.11 -5.16 -5.90
N ASP A 312 -2.01 -6.35 -6.46
CA ASP A 312 -1.30 -6.78 -7.66
C ASP A 312 -2.09 -7.90 -8.33
N ASP A 313 -1.50 -8.56 -9.32
CA ASP A 313 -2.12 -9.61 -10.10
C ASP A 313 -2.40 -10.91 -9.31
N VAL A 314 -3.49 -11.57 -9.71
CA VAL A 314 -3.65 -13.02 -9.56
C VAL A 314 -3.06 -13.66 -10.81
N GLU A 315 -1.96 -14.40 -10.66
CA GLU A 315 -1.17 -14.90 -11.78
C GLU A 315 -0.90 -16.41 -11.74
N LEU A 316 -1.10 -17.08 -12.87
CA LEU A 316 -0.83 -18.50 -13.04
C LEU A 316 0.20 -18.75 -14.15
N ASN A 317 1.44 -19.02 -13.75
CA ASN A 317 2.57 -19.34 -14.65
C ASN A 317 2.79 -20.85 -14.81
N GLY A 318 2.40 -21.64 -13.80
CA GLY A 318 2.71 -23.06 -13.69
C GLY A 318 1.95 -24.01 -14.63
N ALA A 319 2.56 -25.13 -14.99
CA ALA A 319 1.95 -26.17 -15.83
C ALA A 319 1.04 -27.12 -15.04
N ASP A 320 -0.13 -27.50 -15.58
CA ASP A 320 -1.12 -28.37 -14.92
C ASP A 320 -1.53 -27.90 -13.50
N SER A 321 -1.40 -26.59 -13.26
CA SER A 321 -1.61 -25.93 -11.96
C SER A 321 -2.95 -25.18 -11.94
N TYR A 322 -3.43 -24.79 -10.76
CA TYR A 322 -4.67 -24.02 -10.68
C TYR A 322 -4.75 -23.07 -9.47
N ILE A 323 -5.51 -22.00 -9.66
CA ILE A 323 -5.94 -21.09 -8.58
C ILE A 323 -7.46 -21.14 -8.53
N VAL A 324 -8.03 -21.30 -7.34
CA VAL A 324 -9.48 -21.28 -7.10
C VAL A 324 -9.78 -20.23 -6.03
N ILE A 325 -10.70 -19.32 -6.35
CA ILE A 325 -11.32 -18.39 -5.41
C ILE A 325 -12.82 -18.70 -5.41
N ASN A 326 -13.30 -19.32 -4.33
CA ASN A 326 -14.68 -19.79 -4.21
C ASN A 326 -15.63 -18.74 -3.59
N GLY A 327 -15.11 -17.55 -3.30
CA GLY A 327 -15.85 -16.32 -3.00
C GLY A 327 -15.68 -15.26 -4.09
N ASN A 328 -15.82 -14.00 -3.69
CA ASN A 328 -15.63 -12.82 -4.53
C ASN A 328 -14.14 -12.51 -4.70
N TYR A 329 -13.79 -11.85 -5.80
CA TYR A 329 -12.44 -11.35 -6.05
C TYR A 329 -12.44 -9.83 -6.20
N TYR A 330 -11.50 -9.19 -5.52
CA TYR A 330 -11.29 -7.75 -5.52
C TYR A 330 -9.83 -7.44 -5.89
N GLY A 331 -9.58 -7.14 -7.17
CA GLY A 331 -8.34 -6.52 -7.63
C GLY A 331 -8.42 -5.01 -7.39
N LEU A 332 -7.68 -4.51 -6.39
CA LEU A 332 -7.91 -3.20 -5.80
C LEU A 332 -7.17 -2.06 -6.51
N ASN A 333 -5.98 -2.34 -7.01
CA ASN A 333 -5.06 -1.32 -7.49
C ASN A 333 -5.30 -1.02 -8.98
N GLN A 334 -5.42 0.26 -9.32
CA GLN A 334 -5.78 0.70 -10.68
C GLN A 334 -4.63 0.62 -11.69
N GLY A 335 -3.37 0.59 -11.23
CA GLY A 335 -2.23 0.85 -12.11
C GLY A 335 -1.87 2.33 -12.14
N ASP A 336 -0.58 2.61 -12.33
CA ASP A 336 -0.05 3.94 -12.65
C ASP A 336 0.19 4.12 -14.16
N ASP A 337 -0.23 3.15 -14.99
CA ASP A 337 0.01 3.06 -16.43
C ASP A 337 1.49 2.99 -16.86
N THR A 338 2.41 2.84 -15.91
CA THR A 338 3.86 2.84 -16.15
C THR A 338 4.58 1.61 -15.60
N ARG A 339 3.98 0.87 -14.66
CA ARG A 339 4.59 -0.29 -14.02
C ARG A 339 3.57 -1.42 -13.91
N HIS A 340 4.04 -2.66 -14.07
CA HIS A 340 3.16 -3.83 -13.97
C HIS A 340 2.80 -4.17 -12.51
N ASP A 341 3.75 -4.09 -11.56
CA ASP A 341 3.55 -4.37 -10.12
C ASP A 341 2.62 -3.38 -9.38
N THR A 342 2.11 -2.37 -10.07
CA THR A 342 1.25 -1.33 -9.48
C THR A 342 -0.21 -1.47 -9.91
N SER A 343 -0.60 -2.61 -10.45
CA SER A 343 -1.93 -2.86 -11.00
C SER A 343 -2.45 -4.23 -10.57
N SER A 344 -3.76 -4.34 -10.31
CA SER A 344 -4.38 -5.62 -9.96
C SER A 344 -5.27 -6.13 -11.08
N ALA A 345 -4.89 -7.24 -11.71
CA ALA A 345 -5.63 -7.93 -12.76
C ALA A 345 -5.63 -9.45 -12.56
N ILE A 346 -6.24 -10.19 -13.49
CA ILE A 346 -6.27 -11.67 -13.49
C ILE A 346 -5.54 -12.15 -14.73
N ILE A 347 -4.51 -12.99 -14.58
CA ILE A 347 -3.71 -13.44 -15.70
C ILE A 347 -3.29 -14.90 -15.58
N ASN A 348 -3.57 -15.68 -16.62
CA ASN A 348 -3.10 -17.06 -16.72
C ASN A 348 -2.13 -17.20 -17.90
N THR A 349 -0.85 -16.93 -17.63
CA THR A 349 0.27 -16.98 -18.59
C THR A 349 0.73 -18.38 -18.95
N ALA A 350 0.36 -19.40 -18.17
CA ALA A 350 0.81 -20.76 -18.41
C ALA A 350 0.65 -21.21 -19.88
N PRO A 351 -0.54 -21.08 -20.53
CA PRO A 351 -0.71 -21.40 -21.95
C PRO A 351 0.26 -20.72 -22.92
N ALA A 352 0.77 -19.53 -22.61
CA ALA A 352 1.74 -18.84 -23.46
C ALA A 352 3.08 -19.60 -23.56
N TYR A 353 3.48 -20.29 -22.48
CA TYR A 353 4.69 -21.13 -22.47
C TYR A 353 4.56 -22.39 -23.31
N ALA A 354 3.34 -22.77 -23.73
CA ALA A 354 3.12 -23.93 -24.57
C ALA A 354 3.62 -23.75 -26.01
N GLN A 355 3.93 -22.51 -26.45
CA GLN A 355 4.43 -22.18 -27.80
C GLN A 355 3.55 -22.76 -28.93
N GLY A 356 2.23 -22.81 -28.71
CA GLY A 356 1.27 -23.38 -29.67
C GLY A 356 1.24 -24.91 -29.71
N LEU A 357 1.96 -25.59 -28.82
CA LEU A 357 1.91 -27.04 -28.65
C LEU A 357 0.88 -27.43 -27.61
N ILE A 358 0.32 -28.61 -27.79
CA ILE A 358 -0.52 -29.27 -26.80
C ILE A 358 0.40 -29.80 -25.68
N SER A 359 0.38 -29.15 -24.51
CA SER A 359 1.21 -29.51 -23.35
C SER A 359 0.46 -29.35 -22.02
N ASN A 360 1.12 -29.66 -20.91
CA ASN A 360 0.56 -29.51 -19.57
C ASN A 360 0.25 -28.04 -19.22
N TYR A 361 0.96 -27.08 -19.81
CA TYR A 361 0.68 -25.65 -19.66
C TYR A 361 -0.73 -25.25 -20.12
N MET A 362 -1.27 -25.92 -21.16
CA MET A 362 -2.63 -25.65 -21.65
C MET A 362 -3.74 -26.14 -20.69
N LYS A 363 -3.39 -26.91 -19.65
CA LYS A 363 -4.35 -27.44 -18.67
C LYS A 363 -4.54 -26.53 -17.45
N SER A 364 -3.69 -25.52 -17.29
CA SER A 364 -3.70 -24.68 -16.12
C SER A 364 -4.91 -23.74 -16.12
N ARG A 365 -5.56 -23.54 -14.95
CA ARG A 365 -6.84 -22.81 -14.85
C ARG A 365 -6.88 -21.87 -13.65
N ILE A 366 -7.45 -20.69 -13.84
CA ILE A 366 -7.92 -19.83 -12.74
C ILE A 366 -9.44 -19.94 -12.69
N VAL A 367 -10.01 -20.12 -11.50
CA VAL A 367 -11.45 -20.23 -11.27
C VAL A 367 -11.88 -19.25 -10.19
N ILE A 368 -12.86 -18.41 -10.50
CA ILE A 368 -13.48 -17.49 -9.53
C ILE A 368 -15.00 -17.67 -9.58
N ASN A 369 -15.61 -18.05 -8.46
CA ASN A 369 -17.03 -18.39 -8.42
C ASN A 369 -17.96 -17.24 -8.01
N GLY A 370 -17.46 -16.25 -7.27
CA GLY A 370 -18.22 -15.07 -6.86
C GLY A 370 -18.15 -13.90 -7.84
N ASP A 371 -18.54 -12.72 -7.35
CA ASP A 371 -18.43 -11.46 -8.07
C ASP A 371 -16.96 -11.09 -8.30
N VAL A 372 -16.68 -10.47 -9.45
CA VAL A 372 -15.30 -10.19 -9.90
C VAL A 372 -15.13 -8.70 -10.13
N PHE A 373 -14.37 -8.04 -9.26
CA PHE A 373 -14.08 -6.61 -9.35
C PHE A 373 -12.60 -6.41 -9.64
N VAL A 374 -12.28 -5.77 -10.76
CA VAL A 374 -10.90 -5.55 -11.20
C VAL A 374 -10.73 -4.07 -11.52
N ASN A 375 -9.98 -3.37 -10.67
CA ASN A 375 -9.68 -1.96 -10.86
C ASN A 375 -8.48 -1.73 -11.78
N GLY A 376 -7.61 -2.72 -11.92
CA GLY A 376 -6.38 -2.63 -12.70
C GLY A 376 -6.48 -3.16 -14.12
N THR A 377 -5.34 -3.17 -14.79
CA THR A 377 -5.12 -3.73 -16.13
C THR A 377 -3.76 -4.43 -16.17
N THR A 378 -3.63 -5.48 -16.98
CA THR A 378 -2.29 -6.03 -17.26
C THR A 378 -1.59 -5.19 -18.33
N PHE A 379 -0.27 -5.28 -18.43
CA PHE A 379 0.53 -4.56 -19.43
C PHE A 379 1.46 -5.52 -20.18
N ARG A 380 1.65 -5.27 -21.47
CA ARG A 380 2.74 -5.86 -22.23
C ARG A 380 3.88 -4.87 -22.32
N LEU A 381 5.09 -5.31 -21.96
CA LEU A 381 6.30 -4.51 -22.11
C LEU A 381 6.73 -4.38 -23.58
N GLU A 382 7.22 -3.20 -23.93
CA GLU A 382 7.89 -2.92 -25.20
C GLU A 382 9.33 -3.46 -25.18
N ASP A 383 10.10 -3.14 -24.12
CA ASP A 383 11.41 -3.74 -23.83
C ASP A 383 11.41 -4.42 -22.44
N PRO A 384 11.46 -5.76 -22.38
CA PRO A 384 11.53 -6.51 -21.12
C PRO A 384 12.76 -6.21 -20.26
N ASN A 385 13.86 -5.68 -20.82
CA ASN A 385 15.08 -5.38 -20.08
C ASN A 385 15.02 -4.00 -19.41
N GLU A 386 14.26 -3.07 -20.01
CA GLU A 386 14.10 -1.71 -19.48
C GLU A 386 12.81 -1.57 -18.65
N GLY A 387 11.91 -2.56 -18.71
CA GLY A 387 10.63 -2.52 -18.00
C GLY A 387 9.64 -1.51 -18.60
N GLU A 388 9.90 -1.02 -19.82
CA GLU A 388 9.08 -0.01 -20.48
C GLU A 388 7.74 -0.60 -20.94
N VAL A 389 6.64 0.00 -20.50
CA VAL A 389 5.28 -0.41 -20.85
C VAL A 389 5.01 -0.09 -22.32
N GLY A 390 4.60 -1.10 -23.09
CA GLY A 390 4.18 -0.93 -24.48
C GLY A 390 2.69 -0.61 -24.60
N HIS A 391 1.83 -1.56 -24.27
CA HIS A 391 0.37 -1.37 -24.34
C HIS A 391 -0.36 -2.12 -23.22
N LYS A 392 -1.52 -1.59 -22.83
CA LYS A 392 -2.45 -2.25 -21.91
C LYS A 392 -2.97 -3.55 -22.52
N LEU A 393 -3.15 -4.55 -21.68
CA LEU A 393 -3.82 -5.81 -21.96
C LEU A 393 -5.21 -5.81 -21.28
N GLU A 394 -5.97 -6.90 -21.37
CA GLU A 394 -7.30 -6.99 -20.75
C GLU A 394 -7.24 -7.08 -19.20
N ASP A 395 -8.34 -6.72 -18.52
CA ASP A 395 -8.43 -6.73 -17.03
C ASP A 395 -8.42 -8.18 -16.48
N ALA A 396 -8.93 -9.13 -17.26
CA ALA A 396 -8.62 -10.56 -17.14
C ALA A 396 -8.06 -11.02 -18.48
N SER A 397 -6.78 -11.37 -18.53
CA SER A 397 -6.02 -11.40 -19.78
C SER A 397 -5.60 -12.79 -20.26
N LEU A 398 -5.31 -12.78 -21.56
CA LEU A 398 -4.88 -13.83 -22.48
C LEU A 398 -5.96 -14.41 -23.39
N GLY A 399 -6.45 -13.54 -24.27
CA GLY A 399 -7.23 -13.87 -25.46
C GLY A 399 -6.50 -14.75 -26.45
N TRP A 400 -7.24 -15.69 -27.04
CA TRP A 400 -6.73 -16.56 -28.10
C TRP A 400 -7.59 -16.44 -29.35
N ILE A 401 -6.94 -16.32 -30.51
CA ILE A 401 -7.58 -16.44 -31.82
C ILE A 401 -7.12 -17.71 -32.52
N ASN A 402 -8.03 -18.33 -33.29
CA ASN A 402 -7.64 -19.37 -34.24
C ASN A 402 -7.16 -18.71 -35.54
N VAL A 403 -5.87 -18.77 -35.84
CA VAL A 403 -5.32 -18.35 -37.14
C VAL A 403 -5.19 -19.53 -38.13
N GLY A 404 -5.52 -20.74 -37.68
CA GLY A 404 -5.54 -21.95 -38.49
C GLY A 404 -6.90 -22.23 -39.13
N SER A 405 -7.08 -23.46 -39.62
CA SER A 405 -8.34 -23.92 -40.18
C SER A 405 -9.17 -24.70 -39.14
N VAL A 406 -10.45 -24.91 -39.39
CA VAL A 406 -11.31 -25.73 -38.51
C VAL A 406 -10.78 -27.17 -38.33
N VAL A 407 -10.08 -27.71 -39.34
CA VAL A 407 -9.52 -29.07 -39.33
C VAL A 407 -8.06 -29.14 -38.91
N ALA A 408 -7.38 -28.00 -38.85
CA ALA A 408 -5.99 -27.86 -38.41
C ALA A 408 -5.86 -26.47 -37.76
N PRO A 409 -6.39 -26.31 -36.53
CA PRO A 409 -6.36 -25.03 -35.85
C PRO A 409 -4.92 -24.68 -35.45
N ASP A 410 -4.62 -23.39 -35.46
CA ASP A 410 -3.34 -22.79 -35.05
C ASP A 410 -3.72 -21.62 -34.14
N TYR A 411 -3.73 -21.85 -32.83
CA TYR A 411 -4.18 -20.84 -31.87
C TYR A 411 -3.01 -19.96 -31.48
N LYS A 412 -3.21 -18.66 -31.57
CA LYS A 412 -2.24 -17.65 -31.16
C LYS A 412 -2.84 -16.75 -30.13
N GLN A 413 -2.02 -16.49 -29.10
CA GLN A 413 -2.26 -15.41 -28.17
C GLN A 413 -2.51 -14.13 -28.96
N THR A 414 -3.55 -13.42 -28.56
CA THR A 414 -3.98 -12.19 -29.18
C THR A 414 -4.06 -11.12 -28.12
N TYR A 415 -3.73 -9.90 -28.53
CA TYR A 415 -3.82 -8.73 -27.68
C TYR A 415 -4.79 -7.78 -28.38
N LEU A 416 -5.92 -7.48 -27.74
CA LEU A 416 -6.96 -6.63 -28.34
C LEU A 416 -6.46 -5.23 -28.62
N ALA A 417 -5.63 -4.73 -27.71
CA ALA A 417 -5.04 -3.41 -27.73
C ALA A 417 -3.69 -3.31 -28.46
N LEU A 418 -3.31 -4.31 -29.25
CA LEU A 418 -2.03 -4.27 -29.97
C LEU A 418 -1.97 -3.02 -30.88
N GLY A 419 -1.00 -2.14 -30.59
CA GLY A 419 -0.82 -0.88 -31.32
C GLY A 419 -1.66 0.30 -30.80
N ILE A 420 -2.29 0.16 -29.63
CA ILE A 420 -2.91 1.24 -28.87
C ILE A 420 -1.98 1.59 -27.69
N ASP A 421 -1.43 2.81 -27.68
CA ASP A 421 -0.54 3.29 -26.62
C ASP A 421 -1.20 3.18 -25.25
N ALA A 422 -0.47 2.75 -24.21
CA ALA A 422 -0.99 2.55 -22.85
C ALA A 422 -1.75 3.77 -22.28
N GLY A 423 -1.38 4.99 -22.68
CA GLY A 423 -2.04 6.24 -22.28
C GLY A 423 -3.25 6.66 -23.13
N ALA A 424 -3.70 5.84 -24.09
CA ALA A 424 -4.82 6.18 -24.96
C ALA A 424 -6.16 6.24 -24.19
N GLU A 425 -7.11 7.02 -24.73
CA GLU A 425 -8.44 7.14 -24.13
C GLU A 425 -9.18 5.79 -24.11
N THR A 426 -9.89 5.49 -23.01
CA THR A 426 -10.67 4.25 -22.80
C THR A 426 -11.59 3.89 -23.97
N GLY A 427 -12.12 4.88 -24.69
CA GLY A 427 -12.98 4.67 -25.86
C GLY A 427 -12.33 3.88 -26.99
N PHE A 428 -11.03 4.10 -27.27
CA PHE A 428 -10.30 3.37 -28.32
C PHE A 428 -10.16 1.88 -27.98
N TYR A 429 -9.91 1.58 -26.71
CA TYR A 429 -9.85 0.21 -26.20
C TYR A 429 -11.19 -0.50 -26.34
N ARG A 430 -12.28 0.15 -25.90
CA ARG A 430 -13.64 -0.42 -26.00
C ARG A 430 -14.06 -0.70 -27.45
N GLU A 431 -13.70 0.17 -28.40
CA GLU A 431 -13.99 -0.05 -29.83
C GLU A 431 -13.21 -1.25 -30.39
N ALA A 432 -11.91 -1.34 -30.11
CA ALA A 432 -11.08 -2.47 -30.55
C ALA A 432 -11.55 -3.82 -30.01
N ILE A 433 -12.03 -3.85 -28.76
CA ILE A 433 -12.61 -5.05 -28.14
C ILE A 433 -13.91 -5.46 -28.84
N ARG A 434 -14.82 -4.50 -29.08
CA ARG A 434 -16.11 -4.77 -29.73
C ARG A 434 -15.94 -5.35 -31.14
N ASP A 435 -14.99 -4.84 -31.91
CA ASP A 435 -14.75 -5.29 -33.29
C ASP A 435 -14.25 -6.74 -33.39
N ARG A 436 -13.64 -7.27 -32.32
CA ARG A 436 -12.97 -8.57 -32.32
C ARG A 436 -13.60 -9.59 -31.37
N LYS A 437 -14.71 -9.23 -30.69
CA LYS A 437 -15.31 -10.01 -29.61
C LYS A 437 -15.71 -11.44 -30.00
N ASP A 438 -16.11 -11.66 -31.25
CA ASP A 438 -16.57 -12.97 -31.74
C ASP A 438 -15.42 -13.91 -32.16
N ASP A 439 -14.21 -13.38 -32.32
CA ASP A 439 -13.04 -14.13 -32.80
C ASP A 439 -12.11 -14.59 -31.66
N ILE A 440 -12.38 -14.16 -30.42
CA ILE A 440 -11.49 -14.31 -29.27
C ILE A 440 -12.11 -15.20 -28.20
N ASN A 441 -11.23 -15.89 -27.50
CA ASN A 441 -11.58 -16.95 -26.59
C ASN A 441 -10.69 -16.95 -25.32
N GLY A 442 -11.35 -16.80 -24.17
CA GLY A 442 -10.73 -16.85 -22.84
C GLY A 442 -11.02 -18.15 -22.13
N PHE A 443 -10.32 -19.20 -22.55
CA PHE A 443 -10.54 -20.54 -21.99
C PHE A 443 -9.76 -20.78 -20.68
N SER A 444 -8.74 -19.97 -20.40
CA SER A 444 -7.78 -20.20 -19.31
C SER A 444 -8.29 -19.70 -17.95
N VAL A 445 -9.32 -18.85 -17.96
CA VAL A 445 -9.99 -18.27 -16.79
C VAL A 445 -11.48 -18.63 -16.81
N LEU A 446 -11.99 -19.12 -15.68
CA LEU A 446 -13.40 -19.50 -15.50
C LEU A 446 -14.04 -18.62 -14.42
N LEU A 447 -15.06 -17.87 -14.78
CA LEU A 447 -15.77 -16.93 -13.90
C LEU A 447 -17.24 -17.35 -13.73
N GLN A 448 -17.72 -17.46 -12.50
CA GLN A 448 -19.15 -17.66 -12.17
C GLN A 448 -19.81 -18.82 -12.93
N THR A 449 -19.07 -19.90 -13.18
CA THR A 449 -19.55 -21.03 -13.98
C THR A 449 -20.50 -21.96 -13.21
N GLY A 450 -20.82 -21.63 -11.96
CA GLY A 450 -21.72 -22.41 -11.10
C GLY A 450 -21.09 -23.64 -10.47
N LEU A 451 -19.75 -23.75 -10.49
CA LEU A 451 -19.02 -24.81 -9.79
C LEU A 451 -19.41 -24.80 -8.31
N GLY A 452 -19.81 -25.96 -7.77
CA GLY A 452 -20.38 -26.05 -6.44
C GLY A 452 -19.44 -25.53 -5.35
N LYS A 453 -20.00 -24.85 -4.34
CA LYS A 453 -19.25 -24.46 -3.13
C LYS A 453 -18.93 -25.72 -2.31
N ASN A 454 -17.70 -26.22 -2.40
CA ASN A 454 -17.26 -27.38 -1.64
C ASN A 454 -15.93 -27.10 -0.94
N TYR A 455 -15.91 -27.26 0.37
CA TYR A 455 -14.74 -27.01 1.24
C TYR A 455 -13.69 -28.13 1.21
N ASN A 456 -13.82 -29.11 0.31
CA ASN A 456 -12.91 -30.24 0.20
C ASN A 456 -11.95 -30.06 -1.00
N ILE A 457 -10.64 -30.03 -0.75
CA ILE A 457 -9.64 -29.96 -1.84
C ILE A 457 -9.74 -31.15 -2.80
N ASN A 458 -10.13 -32.34 -2.35
CA ASN A 458 -10.30 -33.49 -3.24
C ASN A 458 -11.43 -33.24 -4.25
N TYR A 459 -12.48 -32.52 -3.85
CA TYR A 459 -13.50 -32.09 -4.79
C TYR A 459 -12.91 -31.15 -5.85
N TRP A 460 -12.09 -30.17 -5.45
CA TRP A 460 -11.45 -29.26 -6.41
C TRP A 460 -10.46 -29.96 -7.32
N ASN A 461 -9.65 -30.88 -6.81
CA ASN A 461 -8.78 -31.72 -7.61
C ASN A 461 -9.57 -32.55 -8.63
N GLU A 462 -10.65 -33.22 -8.20
CA GLU A 462 -11.51 -34.01 -9.08
C GLU A 462 -12.21 -33.12 -10.12
N MET A 463 -12.73 -31.98 -9.70
CA MET A 463 -13.46 -31.04 -10.54
C MET A 463 -12.56 -30.40 -11.59
N ILE A 464 -11.40 -29.89 -11.20
CA ILE A 464 -10.40 -29.34 -12.13
C ILE A 464 -9.92 -30.43 -13.08
N ASN A 465 -9.66 -31.65 -12.61
CA ASN A 465 -9.33 -32.76 -13.49
C ASN A 465 -10.48 -33.11 -14.45
N HIS A 466 -11.73 -33.03 -13.99
CA HIS A 466 -12.91 -33.27 -14.82
C HIS A 466 -13.05 -32.20 -15.91
N ILE A 467 -12.87 -30.92 -15.55
CA ILE A 467 -12.80 -29.79 -16.49
C ILE A 467 -11.67 -30.04 -17.49
N ARG A 468 -10.44 -30.33 -17.04
CA ARG A 468 -9.28 -30.61 -17.89
C ARG A 468 -9.49 -31.80 -18.83
N SER A 469 -10.21 -32.83 -18.39
CA SER A 469 -10.47 -34.03 -19.21
C SER A 469 -11.44 -33.79 -20.37
N ARG A 470 -12.18 -32.68 -20.31
CA ARG A 470 -13.20 -32.30 -21.30
C ARG A 470 -12.92 -30.97 -21.98
N ALA A 471 -12.05 -30.15 -21.41
CA ALA A 471 -11.46 -29.04 -22.10
C ALA A 471 -10.65 -29.58 -23.29
N ASP A 472 -10.95 -29.07 -24.48
CA ASP A 472 -9.96 -29.12 -25.55
C ASP A 472 -8.90 -28.06 -25.23
N TYR A 473 -7.76 -28.07 -25.92
CA TYR A 473 -6.60 -27.22 -25.64
C TYR A 473 -6.86 -25.72 -25.90
N TYR A 474 -8.10 -25.32 -26.14
CA TYR A 474 -8.51 -23.97 -26.49
C TYR A 474 -9.97 -23.66 -26.14
N LYS A 475 -10.80 -24.60 -25.66
CA LYS A 475 -12.18 -24.37 -25.22
C LYS A 475 -12.51 -25.30 -24.07
N ASN A 476 -13.30 -24.84 -23.12
CA ASN A 476 -13.84 -25.69 -22.08
C ASN A 476 -15.18 -26.28 -22.57
N ASP A 477 -15.21 -27.56 -22.98
CA ASP A 477 -16.49 -28.24 -23.23
C ASP A 477 -17.18 -28.58 -21.90
N LEU A 478 -17.87 -27.57 -21.35
CA LEU A 478 -18.62 -27.66 -20.11
C LEU A 478 -20.05 -28.20 -20.31
N SER A 479 -20.47 -28.45 -21.57
CA SER A 479 -21.86 -28.75 -21.93
C SER A 479 -22.45 -30.04 -21.33
N ASN A 480 -21.58 -30.97 -20.90
CA ASN A 480 -21.95 -32.26 -20.32
C ASN A 480 -21.64 -32.35 -18.81
N ILE A 481 -21.29 -31.25 -18.15
CA ILE A 481 -21.11 -31.19 -16.70
C ILE A 481 -22.40 -30.61 -16.12
N SER A 482 -23.24 -31.46 -15.52
CA SER A 482 -24.60 -31.11 -15.09
C SER A 482 -24.68 -29.97 -14.06
N GLU A 483 -23.55 -29.63 -13.45
CA GLU A 483 -23.40 -28.59 -12.41
C GLU A 483 -22.76 -27.31 -12.95
N VAL A 484 -22.34 -27.27 -14.21
CA VAL A 484 -21.57 -26.15 -14.77
C VAL A 484 -22.31 -25.55 -15.96
N SER A 485 -22.48 -24.23 -15.94
CA SER A 485 -23.01 -23.48 -17.06
C SER A 485 -22.12 -22.30 -17.35
N ILE A 486 -21.75 -22.10 -18.61
CA ILE A 486 -21.08 -20.87 -19.03
C ILE A 486 -22.10 -19.72 -18.91
N PRO A 487 -21.90 -18.76 -18.00
CA PRO A 487 -22.83 -17.66 -17.86
C PRO A 487 -22.87 -16.81 -19.14
N ARG A 488 -24.01 -16.16 -19.41
CA ARG A 488 -24.08 -15.17 -20.49
C ARG A 488 -23.62 -13.81 -20.00
N SER A 489 -24.01 -13.43 -18.79
CA SER A 489 -23.52 -12.24 -18.11
C SER A 489 -22.84 -12.63 -16.81
N ILE A 490 -21.81 -11.90 -16.40
CA ILE A 490 -21.12 -12.07 -15.12
C ILE A 490 -21.27 -10.80 -14.29
N SER A 491 -21.44 -10.95 -12.98
CA SER A 491 -21.57 -9.83 -12.05
C SER A 491 -20.20 -9.33 -11.57
N GLY A 492 -20.03 -8.01 -11.49
CA GLY A 492 -18.77 -7.42 -11.02
C GLY A 492 -18.43 -6.07 -11.65
N PHE A 493 -17.14 -5.81 -11.84
CA PHE A 493 -16.61 -4.57 -12.42
C PHE A 493 -15.27 -4.81 -13.11
N CYS A 494 -15.06 -4.16 -14.26
CA CYS A 494 -13.74 -3.94 -14.84
C CYS A 494 -13.76 -2.67 -15.71
N ASN A 495 -12.58 -2.19 -16.11
CA ASN A 495 -12.49 -0.97 -16.93
C ASN A 495 -12.79 -1.24 -18.41
N PHE A 496 -12.35 -2.39 -18.93
CA PHE A 496 -12.46 -2.73 -20.35
C PHE A 496 -13.28 -4.00 -20.60
N ALA A 497 -12.69 -5.17 -20.32
CA ALA A 497 -13.33 -6.46 -20.58
C ALA A 497 -12.64 -7.61 -19.83
N PHE A 498 -13.41 -8.69 -19.63
CA PHE A 498 -12.89 -9.96 -19.16
C PHE A 498 -12.87 -10.99 -20.30
N ASP A 499 -11.70 -11.57 -20.55
CA ASP A 499 -11.57 -12.74 -21.40
C ASP A 499 -11.66 -14.02 -20.54
N ALA A 500 -12.82 -14.66 -20.56
CA ALA A 500 -13.14 -15.78 -19.67
C ALA A 500 -14.27 -16.67 -20.21
N ASN A 501 -14.40 -17.89 -19.68
CA ASN A 501 -15.47 -18.83 -20.03
C ASN A 501 -15.66 -19.03 -21.55
N ASP A 502 -14.53 -19.09 -22.26
CA ASP A 502 -14.45 -19.22 -23.71
C ASP A 502 -15.00 -18.04 -24.54
N ARG A 503 -15.07 -16.82 -23.97
CA ARG A 503 -15.57 -15.60 -24.65
C ARG A 503 -15.06 -14.31 -23.99
N ILE A 504 -15.43 -13.17 -24.56
CA ILE A 504 -15.21 -11.85 -23.96
C ILE A 504 -16.51 -11.32 -23.33
N TYR A 505 -16.42 -10.80 -22.11
CA TYR A 505 -17.46 -10.01 -21.43
C TYR A 505 -17.05 -8.54 -21.44
N ILE A 506 -17.88 -7.68 -22.01
CA ILE A 506 -17.57 -6.25 -22.18
C ILE A 506 -18.14 -5.44 -21.01
N ALA A 507 -17.37 -4.47 -20.51
CA ALA A 507 -17.86 -3.39 -19.66
C ALA A 507 -18.43 -2.26 -20.53
N ASP A 508 -19.75 -2.03 -20.48
CA ASP A 508 -20.44 -1.07 -21.36
C ASP A 508 -21.42 -0.20 -20.59
N GLU A 509 -21.40 1.11 -20.85
CA GLU A 509 -22.34 2.11 -20.32
C GLU A 509 -23.72 2.02 -20.99
N ASN A 510 -23.79 1.49 -22.21
CA ASN A 510 -25.05 1.14 -22.87
C ASN A 510 -25.04 -0.35 -23.17
N PRO A 511 -25.09 -1.20 -22.13
CA PRO A 511 -25.12 -2.63 -22.32
C PRO A 511 -26.34 -2.95 -23.20
N GLY A 512 -26.14 -3.78 -24.22
CA GLY A 512 -27.26 -4.34 -24.96
C GLY A 512 -28.17 -5.15 -24.02
N ASP A 513 -29.11 -5.91 -24.58
CA ASP A 513 -29.87 -6.84 -23.74
C ASP A 513 -28.91 -7.90 -23.14
N PRO A 514 -28.79 -8.04 -21.80
CA PRO A 514 -27.94 -9.06 -21.14
C PRO A 514 -28.28 -10.49 -21.54
N THR A 515 -29.48 -10.71 -22.06
CA THR A 515 -29.91 -12.01 -22.57
C THR A 515 -29.41 -12.27 -23.99
N GLU A 516 -29.04 -11.22 -24.73
CA GLU A 516 -28.61 -11.28 -26.12
C GLU A 516 -27.09 -11.14 -26.30
N GLU A 517 -26.36 -10.44 -25.42
CA GLU A 517 -24.90 -10.26 -25.54
C GLU A 517 -24.13 -10.60 -24.26
N PRO A 518 -22.89 -11.14 -24.36
CA PRO A 518 -22.04 -11.33 -23.19
C PRO A 518 -21.55 -10.01 -22.61
N GLN A 519 -21.84 -9.76 -21.33
CA GLN A 519 -21.49 -8.50 -20.68
C GLN A 519 -21.26 -8.65 -19.18
N ILE A 520 -20.66 -7.61 -18.61
CA ILE A 520 -20.50 -7.46 -17.17
C ILE A 520 -21.70 -6.68 -16.65
N VAL A 521 -22.29 -7.15 -15.55
CA VAL A 521 -23.46 -6.51 -14.91
C VAL A 521 -23.13 -6.11 -13.48
N MET A 522 -23.79 -5.06 -13.00
CA MET A 522 -23.69 -4.68 -11.59
C MET A 522 -24.27 -5.82 -10.72
N PRO A 523 -23.62 -6.20 -9.61
CA PRO A 523 -24.16 -7.17 -8.69
C PRO A 523 -25.53 -6.73 -8.12
N ASP A 524 -26.46 -7.68 -7.98
CA ASP A 524 -27.80 -7.40 -7.40
C ASP A 524 -27.73 -7.06 -5.90
N SER A 525 -26.64 -7.42 -5.24
CA SER A 525 -26.35 -7.09 -3.85
C SER A 525 -24.86 -7.15 -3.61
N PHE A 526 -24.33 -6.22 -2.82
CA PHE A 526 -22.99 -6.34 -2.26
C PHE A 526 -23.11 -7.16 -0.98
N SER A 527 -22.83 -8.46 -1.04
CA SER A 527 -22.79 -9.29 0.16
C SER A 527 -21.69 -8.80 1.10
N THR A 528 -21.96 -8.82 2.40
CA THR A 528 -21.07 -8.37 3.46
C THR A 528 -19.77 -9.17 3.50
N PHE A 529 -18.69 -8.48 3.85
CA PHE A 529 -17.31 -8.98 3.99
C PHE A 529 -17.18 -9.93 5.20
N ASP A 530 -17.94 -11.03 5.23
CA ASP A 530 -18.30 -11.75 6.46
C ASP A 530 -17.11 -12.27 7.29
N ASN A 531 -15.93 -12.49 6.70
CA ASN A 531 -14.75 -12.92 7.46
C ASN A 531 -13.80 -11.78 7.79
N ILE A 532 -13.37 -10.94 6.84
CA ILE A 532 -12.50 -9.79 7.15
C ILE A 532 -13.21 -8.66 7.93
N SER A 533 -14.54 -8.53 7.86
CA SER A 533 -15.29 -7.51 8.64
C SER A 533 -15.27 -7.76 10.14
N LYS A 534 -15.02 -9.00 10.57
CA LYS A 534 -14.82 -9.35 11.99
C LYS A 534 -13.49 -8.81 12.51
N ASP A 535 -12.51 -8.65 11.61
CA ASP A 535 -11.15 -8.24 11.90
C ASP A 535 -10.98 -6.72 11.79
N ILE A 536 -11.66 -6.10 10.81
CA ILE A 536 -11.49 -4.70 10.42
C ILE A 536 -12.77 -3.89 10.68
N ASN A 537 -12.69 -2.95 11.62
CA ASN A 537 -13.78 -2.03 11.89
C ASN A 537 -14.10 -1.18 10.66
N GLY A 538 -15.39 -1.05 10.33
CA GLY A 538 -15.86 -0.26 9.19
C GLY A 538 -16.01 -1.04 7.88
N MET A 539 -15.60 -2.30 7.84
CA MET A 539 -15.77 -3.14 6.63
C MET A 539 -17.18 -3.73 6.49
N SER A 540 -17.92 -3.99 7.57
CA SER A 540 -19.22 -4.68 7.48
C SER A 540 -20.22 -3.98 6.57
N ASP A 541 -20.26 -2.64 6.61
CA ASP A 541 -21.22 -1.81 5.90
C ASP A 541 -20.49 -0.91 4.87
N PHE A 542 -19.31 -1.34 4.40
CA PHE A 542 -18.40 -0.49 3.62
C PHE A 542 -19.07 0.08 2.36
N PHE A 543 -19.75 -0.78 1.58
CA PHE A 543 -20.39 -0.37 0.34
C PHE A 543 -21.66 0.46 0.54
N ASP A 544 -22.29 0.44 1.73
CA ASP A 544 -23.49 1.25 1.99
C ASP A 544 -23.21 2.75 1.83
N ASN A 545 -21.96 3.18 1.99
CA ASN A 545 -21.54 4.57 1.78
C ASN A 545 -21.43 4.97 0.30
N TYR A 546 -21.54 4.01 -0.63
CA TYR A 546 -21.34 4.23 -2.06
C TYR A 546 -22.58 3.90 -2.90
N ILE A 547 -23.36 2.89 -2.48
CA ILE A 547 -24.47 2.33 -3.28
C ILE A 547 -25.60 3.34 -3.53
N ASP A 548 -25.84 4.29 -2.61
CA ASP A 548 -26.93 5.28 -2.72
C ASP A 548 -26.87 6.10 -4.03
N ASP A 549 -25.69 6.18 -4.68
CA ASP A 549 -25.47 6.92 -5.92
C ASP A 549 -25.41 6.03 -7.19
N TRP A 550 -25.51 4.69 -7.08
CA TRP A 550 -25.28 3.74 -8.19
C TRP A 550 -26.59 3.24 -8.83
N GLU A 551 -27.32 4.12 -9.52
CA GLU A 551 -28.58 3.77 -10.19
C GLU A 551 -28.40 3.15 -11.58
N ASP A 552 -27.23 3.33 -12.20
CA ASP A 552 -26.91 2.85 -13.56
C ASP A 552 -25.43 2.49 -13.71
N TRP A 553 -25.05 1.92 -14.85
CA TRP A 553 -23.66 1.56 -15.11
C TRP A 553 -22.72 2.78 -15.10
N GLY A 554 -23.16 3.94 -15.58
CA GLY A 554 -22.33 5.14 -15.66
C GLY A 554 -21.92 5.64 -14.28
N SER A 555 -22.86 5.71 -13.35
CA SER A 555 -22.62 6.04 -11.93
C SER A 555 -21.79 4.96 -11.23
N TYR A 556 -22.13 3.69 -11.44
CA TYR A 556 -21.39 2.55 -10.92
C TYR A 556 -19.92 2.51 -11.39
N SER A 557 -19.63 2.87 -12.64
CA SER A 557 -18.27 2.87 -13.21
C SER A 557 -17.52 4.20 -13.02
N SER A 558 -18.09 5.18 -12.31
CA SER A 558 -17.47 6.49 -12.10
C SER A 558 -16.15 6.38 -11.33
N ALA A 559 -15.07 6.95 -11.86
CA ALA A 559 -13.78 6.99 -11.16
C ALA A 559 -13.81 7.81 -9.85
N VAL A 560 -14.80 8.70 -9.68
CA VAL A 560 -14.88 9.63 -8.54
C VAL A 560 -15.73 9.09 -7.40
N SER A 561 -16.83 8.40 -7.71
CA SER A 561 -17.84 7.97 -6.73
C SER A 561 -18.35 6.54 -6.96
N GLY A 562 -17.91 5.90 -8.04
CA GLY A 562 -18.27 4.55 -8.44
C GLY A 562 -17.44 3.47 -7.75
N MET A 563 -17.55 2.25 -8.27
CA MET A 563 -16.77 1.08 -7.87
C MET A 563 -15.25 1.34 -7.87
N PRO A 564 -14.62 2.03 -8.85
CA PRO A 564 -13.20 2.35 -8.78
C PRO A 564 -12.79 3.11 -7.50
N ALA A 565 -13.59 4.10 -7.11
CA ALA A 565 -13.34 4.89 -5.90
C ALA A 565 -13.53 4.06 -4.63
N ALA A 566 -14.52 3.15 -4.63
CA ALA A 566 -14.75 2.21 -3.54
C ALA A 566 -13.59 1.21 -3.40
N LEU A 567 -13.10 0.63 -4.49
CA LEU A 567 -11.96 -0.30 -4.48
C LEU A 567 -10.67 0.39 -4.00
N ASN A 568 -10.43 1.64 -4.43
CA ASN A 568 -9.27 2.42 -3.97
C ASN A 568 -9.34 2.72 -2.46
N HIS A 569 -10.52 3.09 -1.94
CA HIS A 569 -10.67 3.32 -0.50
C HIS A 569 -10.51 2.00 0.30
N MET A 570 -11.03 0.90 -0.21
CA MET A 570 -10.83 -0.43 0.38
C MET A 570 -9.34 -0.82 0.38
N MET A 571 -8.61 -0.51 -0.69
CA MET A 571 -7.16 -0.68 -0.78
C MET A 571 -6.44 -0.02 0.39
N ASN A 572 -6.74 1.24 0.67
CA ASN A 572 -6.10 1.99 1.76
C ASN A 572 -6.40 1.38 3.14
N LEU A 573 -7.63 0.91 3.37
CA LEU A 573 -8.00 0.21 4.61
C LEU A 573 -7.23 -1.09 4.78
N LEU A 574 -7.12 -1.88 3.71
CA LEU A 574 -6.46 -3.18 3.73
C LEU A 574 -4.93 -3.05 3.82
N LEU A 575 -4.32 -2.07 3.16
CA LEU A 575 -2.89 -1.77 3.29
C LEU A 575 -2.53 -1.47 4.74
N ASP A 576 -3.27 -0.57 5.39
CA ASP A 576 -3.06 -0.22 6.79
C ASP A 576 -3.22 -1.43 7.74
N TYR A 577 -4.09 -2.38 7.39
CA TYR A 577 -4.33 -3.57 8.20
C TYR A 577 -3.25 -4.66 8.05
N VAL A 578 -2.76 -4.86 6.83
CA VAL A 578 -1.73 -5.87 6.52
C VAL A 578 -0.34 -5.41 6.99
N GLU A 579 -0.07 -4.11 6.96
CA GLU A 579 1.22 -3.50 7.32
C GLU A 579 1.37 -3.29 8.83
N VAL A 580 1.49 -4.39 9.57
CA VAL A 580 1.58 -4.41 11.04
C VAL A 580 2.88 -3.77 11.53
N PHE A 581 4.04 -4.35 11.17
CA PHE A 581 5.35 -3.91 11.67
C PHE A 581 6.19 -3.16 10.62
N ALA A 582 5.84 -3.29 9.35
CA ALA A 582 6.58 -2.72 8.23
C ALA A 582 5.63 -2.35 7.08
N THR A 583 6.00 -1.33 6.32
CA THR A 583 5.28 -0.80 5.16
C THR A 583 6.08 -0.97 3.87
N LYS A 584 5.36 -1.07 2.76
CA LYS A 584 5.92 -1.18 1.41
C LYS A 584 5.24 -0.15 0.50
N GLU A 585 5.98 0.88 0.13
CA GLU A 585 5.51 2.00 -0.70
C GLU A 585 6.11 1.89 -2.11
N TYR A 586 5.26 1.81 -3.12
CA TYR A 586 5.67 1.90 -4.51
C TYR A 586 5.93 3.38 -4.88
N PRO A 587 6.92 3.67 -5.73
CA PRO A 587 7.25 5.04 -6.10
C PRO A 587 6.12 5.69 -6.89
N GLY A 588 5.89 7.00 -6.69
CA GLY A 588 4.96 7.77 -7.54
C GLY A 588 5.52 8.06 -8.94
N ASP A 589 4.75 8.78 -9.75
CA ASP A 589 4.91 8.90 -11.21
C ASP A 589 6.25 9.42 -11.75
N ASN A 590 7.23 9.90 -10.96
CA ASN A 590 8.32 10.71 -11.55
C ASN A 590 9.69 10.81 -10.86
N SER A 591 10.19 9.83 -10.09
CA SER A 591 11.60 9.98 -9.62
C SER A 591 12.43 8.73 -9.31
N SER A 592 11.85 7.53 -9.27
CA SER A 592 12.59 6.31 -8.92
C SER A 592 11.77 5.07 -9.27
N ASP A 593 12.42 3.94 -9.60
CA ASP A 593 11.78 2.62 -9.62
C ASP A 593 11.92 1.89 -8.28
N GLU A 594 12.66 2.47 -7.33
CA GLU A 594 12.91 1.87 -6.03
C GLU A 594 11.64 1.83 -5.18
N ILE A 595 11.34 0.62 -4.70
CA ILE A 595 10.29 0.39 -3.71
C ILE A 595 10.85 0.79 -2.35
N LYS A 596 10.11 1.64 -1.64
CA LYS A 596 10.48 2.10 -0.31
C LYS A 596 9.91 1.14 0.74
N TYR A 597 10.81 0.47 1.44
CA TYR A 597 10.50 -0.35 2.61
C TYR A 597 10.72 0.49 3.86
N SER A 598 9.75 0.56 4.76
CA SER A 598 9.85 1.36 5.99
C SER A 598 9.26 0.63 7.18
N PHE A 599 9.70 0.97 8.38
CA PHE A 599 9.14 0.40 9.60
C PHE A 599 7.92 1.18 10.04
N VAL A 600 6.94 0.46 10.56
CA VAL A 600 5.84 1.07 11.29
C VAL A 600 6.39 1.60 12.61
N GLN A 601 6.20 2.90 12.82
CA GLN A 601 6.66 3.58 14.03
C GLN A 601 5.80 3.19 15.23
N GLY A 602 6.46 2.95 16.36
CA GLY A 602 5.85 2.80 17.68
C GLY A 602 5.90 4.13 18.44
N THR A 603 6.07 4.07 19.76
CA THR A 603 6.23 5.28 20.58
C THR A 603 7.64 5.88 20.46
N GLY A 604 7.71 7.21 20.26
CA GLY A 604 8.96 7.96 20.16
C GLY A 604 9.71 7.73 18.84
N ILE A 605 10.97 7.26 18.94
CA ILE A 605 11.85 6.97 17.79
C ILE A 605 12.00 5.47 17.47
N LYS A 606 11.22 4.62 18.16
CA LYS A 606 11.33 3.17 18.06
C LYS A 606 10.32 2.63 17.06
N THR A 607 10.68 1.55 16.38
CA THR A 607 9.73 0.81 15.57
C THR A 607 8.77 0.02 16.46
N GLN A 608 7.57 -0.30 15.96
CA GLN A 608 6.57 -1.04 16.73
C GLN A 608 7.08 -2.44 17.15
N PHE A 609 7.90 -3.09 16.31
CA PHE A 609 8.51 -4.37 16.62
C PHE A 609 9.60 -4.26 17.71
N GLU A 610 10.41 -3.19 17.69
CA GLU A 610 11.42 -2.93 18.73
C GLU A 610 10.78 -2.56 20.07
N GLU A 611 9.70 -1.79 20.06
CA GLU A 611 8.93 -1.47 21.26
C GLU A 611 8.42 -2.75 21.93
N LEU A 612 7.80 -3.65 21.16
CA LEU A 612 7.38 -4.96 21.66
C LEU A 612 8.58 -5.77 22.18
N SER A 613 9.68 -5.82 21.42
CA SER A 613 10.91 -6.52 21.82
C SER A 613 11.44 -6.02 23.17
N GLU A 614 11.48 -4.71 23.39
CA GLU A 614 11.95 -4.13 24.65
C GLU A 614 11.04 -4.43 25.84
N TYR A 615 9.71 -4.35 25.67
CA TYR A 615 8.78 -4.74 26.72
C TYR A 615 8.99 -6.20 27.13
N LEU A 616 9.14 -7.09 26.17
CA LEU A 616 9.40 -8.51 26.42
C LEU A 616 10.81 -8.76 27.01
N LYS A 617 11.82 -7.98 26.60
CA LYS A 617 13.16 -8.03 27.21
C LYS A 617 13.16 -7.65 28.68
N GLY A 618 12.22 -6.81 29.12
CA GLY A 618 12.06 -6.44 30.53
C GLY A 618 11.66 -7.61 31.44
N ILE A 619 11.17 -8.72 30.89
CA ILE A 619 10.73 -9.88 31.66
C ILE A 619 11.94 -10.64 32.23
N ASN A 620 11.94 -10.84 33.55
CA ASN A 620 12.96 -11.63 34.25
C ASN A 620 12.46 -13.07 34.48
N PRO A 621 13.05 -14.09 33.83
CA PRO A 621 12.62 -15.49 33.98
C PRO A 621 12.80 -16.03 35.40
N GLU A 622 13.69 -15.47 36.23
CA GLU A 622 13.83 -15.89 37.64
C GLU A 622 12.62 -15.50 38.50
N GLN A 623 11.86 -14.48 38.08
CA GLN A 623 10.68 -13.98 38.78
C GLN A 623 9.38 -14.57 38.24
N HIS A 624 9.42 -15.16 37.05
CA HIS A 624 8.26 -15.65 36.33
C HIS A 624 8.45 -17.11 35.91
N PRO A 625 7.71 -18.06 36.50
CA PRO A 625 7.78 -19.45 36.07
C PRO A 625 7.31 -19.58 34.60
N CYS A 626 7.70 -20.68 33.95
CA CYS A 626 7.28 -20.99 32.57
C CYS A 626 7.72 -19.93 31.52
N VAL A 627 8.82 -19.21 31.77
CA VAL A 627 9.45 -18.33 30.80
C VAL A 627 10.79 -18.92 30.37
N LEU A 628 10.96 -19.14 29.06
CA LEU A 628 12.26 -19.46 28.46
C LEU A 628 12.75 -18.21 27.73
N LYS A 629 13.98 -17.78 28.03
CA LYS A 629 14.54 -16.54 27.50
C LYS A 629 15.96 -16.74 26.98
N TYR A 630 16.20 -16.38 25.73
CA TYR A 630 17.49 -16.44 25.06
C TYR A 630 17.96 -15.04 24.70
N GLU A 631 19.18 -14.70 25.09
CA GLU A 631 19.81 -13.41 24.83
C GLU A 631 21.08 -13.63 24.00
N GLU A 632 21.51 -12.59 23.28
CA GLU A 632 22.70 -12.61 22.43
C GLU A 632 23.96 -13.03 23.20
N GLY A 633 24.72 -13.97 22.63
CA GLY A 633 26.00 -14.41 23.18
C GLY A 633 25.92 -15.35 24.39
N ILE A 634 24.71 -15.79 24.78
CA ILE A 634 24.51 -16.77 25.85
C ILE A 634 24.30 -18.17 25.24
N GLY A 635 25.27 -19.07 25.46
CA GLY A 635 25.26 -20.45 24.94
C GLY A 635 25.89 -20.57 23.55
N SER A 636 26.42 -21.76 23.23
CA SER A 636 27.08 -22.03 21.93
C SER A 636 26.16 -22.62 20.87
N GLU A 637 24.95 -23.04 21.25
CA GLU A 637 24.01 -23.68 20.34
C GLU A 637 23.25 -22.65 19.51
N ILE A 638 23.33 -22.83 18.19
CA ILE A 638 22.67 -22.01 17.17
C ILE A 638 21.26 -22.55 16.88
N VAL A 639 21.01 -23.82 17.18
CA VAL A 639 19.70 -24.47 16.98
C VAL A 639 19.27 -25.04 18.32
N ILE A 640 18.09 -24.65 18.78
CA ILE A 640 17.53 -25.04 20.08
C ILE A 640 16.24 -25.81 19.87
N ASP A 641 16.15 -27.00 20.45
CA ASP A 641 14.89 -27.73 20.55
C ASP A 641 14.12 -27.27 21.79
N ILE A 642 12.96 -26.64 21.60
CA ILE A 642 12.17 -26.11 22.71
C ILE A 642 11.59 -27.22 23.57
N PHE A 643 11.28 -28.38 23.02
CA PHE A 643 10.73 -29.48 23.80
C PHE A 643 11.78 -30.07 24.74
N ASP A 644 13.02 -30.23 24.25
CA ASP A 644 14.13 -30.68 25.07
C ASP A 644 14.43 -29.67 26.19
N GLU A 645 14.47 -28.37 25.88
CA GLU A 645 14.64 -27.29 26.86
C GLU A 645 13.54 -27.28 27.93
N LEU A 646 12.28 -27.52 27.54
CA LEU A 646 11.18 -27.62 28.50
C LEU A 646 11.35 -28.81 29.43
N ASN A 647 11.80 -29.97 28.92
CA ASN A 647 12.01 -31.17 29.73
C ASN A 647 13.23 -31.09 30.65
N GLU A 648 14.26 -30.33 30.26
CA GLU A 648 15.43 -30.08 31.10
C GLU A 648 15.14 -29.11 32.24
N ASN A 649 14.34 -28.07 31.97
CA ASN A 649 14.05 -27.01 32.94
C ASN A 649 12.82 -27.31 33.82
N PHE A 650 11.90 -28.16 33.36
CA PHE A 650 10.64 -28.45 34.05
C PHE A 650 10.35 -29.95 34.09
N SER A 651 9.86 -30.45 35.22
CA SER A 651 9.37 -31.82 35.27
C SER A 651 8.12 -31.98 34.41
N GLU A 652 7.96 -33.13 33.76
CA GLU A 652 6.80 -33.44 32.91
C GLU A 652 5.46 -33.19 33.64
N GLN A 653 5.38 -33.57 34.92
CA GLN A 653 4.20 -33.34 35.76
C GLN A 653 3.91 -31.85 36.00
N TYR A 654 4.95 -31.01 36.07
CA TYR A 654 4.81 -29.56 36.23
C TYR A 654 4.43 -28.88 34.90
N ALA A 655 5.06 -29.29 33.80
CA ALA A 655 4.83 -28.73 32.47
C ALA A 655 3.45 -29.09 31.90
N ALA A 656 2.86 -30.22 32.32
CA ALA A 656 1.56 -30.66 31.86
C ALA A 656 0.47 -29.57 32.04
N GLY A 657 -0.10 -29.12 30.92
CA GLY A 657 -1.17 -28.11 30.88
C GLY A 657 -0.72 -26.67 31.17
N LYS A 658 0.59 -26.40 31.24
CA LYS A 658 1.14 -25.05 31.38
C LYS A 658 1.30 -24.38 30.03
N TYR A 659 1.14 -23.05 30.05
CA TYR A 659 1.46 -22.17 28.94
C TYR A 659 2.80 -21.49 29.20
N PHE A 660 3.64 -21.48 28.17
CA PHE A 660 5.00 -20.95 28.22
C PHE A 660 5.12 -19.66 27.43
N LEU A 661 6.03 -18.80 27.88
CA LEU A 661 6.49 -17.66 27.09
C LEU A 661 7.91 -17.95 26.64
N VAL A 662 8.11 -18.13 25.33
CA VAL A 662 9.42 -18.40 24.73
C VAL A 662 9.91 -17.13 24.05
N LEU A 663 10.96 -16.54 24.58
CA LEU A 663 11.50 -15.24 24.17
C LEU A 663 12.91 -15.43 23.61
N ASN A 664 13.06 -15.30 22.31
CA ASN A 664 14.36 -15.34 21.65
C ASN A 664 14.77 -13.95 21.14
N PHE A 665 15.76 -13.37 21.80
CA PHE A 665 16.39 -12.10 21.43
C PHE A 665 17.79 -12.29 20.82
N ASP A 666 18.16 -13.52 20.48
CA ASP A 666 19.34 -13.82 19.68
C ASP A 666 18.88 -14.18 18.25
N PRO A 667 19.19 -13.35 17.25
CA PRO A 667 18.70 -13.56 15.88
C PRO A 667 19.41 -14.73 15.20
N ASN A 668 20.54 -15.20 15.75
CA ASN A 668 21.25 -16.35 15.23
C ASN A 668 20.60 -17.67 15.63
N LYS A 669 19.87 -17.66 16.75
CA LYS A 669 19.24 -18.86 17.30
C LYS A 669 17.99 -19.21 16.50
N GLU A 670 18.00 -20.42 15.96
CA GLU A 670 16.85 -21.08 15.39
C GLU A 670 16.14 -21.88 16.48
N LEU A 671 14.84 -21.63 16.66
CA LEU A 671 14.00 -22.39 17.58
C LEU A 671 13.30 -23.51 16.81
N ARG A 672 13.51 -24.77 17.21
CA ARG A 672 12.85 -25.94 16.65
C ARG A 672 11.79 -26.46 17.60
N ILE A 673 10.59 -26.69 17.07
CA ILE A 673 9.46 -27.28 17.78
C ILE A 673 9.22 -28.67 17.19
N LYS A 674 9.63 -29.71 17.91
CA LYS A 674 9.46 -31.10 17.47
C LYS A 674 8.24 -31.81 18.04
N ASP A 675 7.68 -31.27 19.12
CA ASP A 675 6.53 -31.84 19.82
C ASP A 675 5.57 -30.71 20.28
N GLU A 676 4.51 -31.07 20.98
CA GLU A 676 3.48 -30.14 21.44
C GLU A 676 3.95 -29.22 22.57
N MET A 677 3.69 -27.92 22.40
CA MET A 677 3.82 -26.90 23.42
C MET A 677 2.59 -25.97 23.43
N ASN A 678 2.27 -25.40 24.59
CA ASN A 678 1.26 -24.36 24.72
C ASN A 678 1.96 -23.05 25.05
N GLY A 679 1.65 -21.95 24.35
CA GLY A 679 2.32 -20.70 24.66
C GLY A 679 2.42 -19.67 23.56
N LEU A 680 3.15 -18.59 23.86
CA LEU A 680 3.52 -17.57 22.91
C LEU A 680 5.02 -17.63 22.64
N ILE A 681 5.40 -17.66 21.36
CA ILE A 681 6.78 -17.57 20.91
C ILE A 681 6.99 -16.17 20.34
N PHE A 682 7.93 -15.42 20.91
CA PHE A 682 8.48 -14.21 20.30
C PHE A 682 9.93 -14.47 19.96
N SER A 683 10.29 -14.34 18.68
CA SER A 683 11.64 -14.60 18.21
C SER A 683 12.09 -13.53 17.23
N ILE A 684 13.27 -12.95 17.46
CA ILE A 684 13.95 -12.17 16.41
C ILE A 684 14.72 -13.08 15.43
N GLY A 685 14.96 -14.34 15.79
CA GLY A 685 15.52 -15.37 14.91
C GLY A 685 14.44 -16.21 14.21
N LYS A 686 14.87 -17.27 13.51
CA LYS A 686 14.00 -18.21 12.77
C LYS A 686 13.31 -19.19 13.73
N VAL A 687 12.05 -19.55 13.44
CA VAL A 687 11.29 -20.59 14.12
C VAL A 687 10.94 -21.70 13.12
N VAL A 688 11.13 -22.96 13.49
CA VAL A 688 10.87 -24.13 12.66
C VAL A 688 9.96 -25.10 13.41
N LEU A 689 8.81 -25.42 12.85
CA LEU A 689 7.94 -26.51 13.31
C LEU A 689 8.25 -27.73 12.46
N GLU A 690 8.71 -28.80 13.10
CA GLU A 690 8.90 -30.09 12.43
C GLU A 690 7.57 -30.85 12.37
N ARG A 691 7.56 -31.99 11.67
CA ARG A 691 6.37 -32.81 11.41
C ARG A 691 5.39 -32.96 12.58
N SER A 692 5.90 -33.30 13.77
CA SER A 692 5.08 -33.50 14.98
C SER A 692 4.95 -32.25 15.86
N GLY A 693 5.61 -31.16 15.49
CA GLY A 693 5.61 -29.90 16.23
C GLY A 693 4.22 -29.28 16.27
N LYS A 694 3.77 -28.92 17.48
CA LYS A 694 2.48 -28.27 17.67
C LYS A 694 2.58 -27.11 18.65
N VAL A 695 2.08 -25.94 18.26
CA VAL A 695 2.00 -24.76 19.14
C VAL A 695 0.54 -24.42 19.38
N ASN A 696 0.01 -24.69 20.57
CA ASN A 696 -1.29 -24.17 20.98
C ASN A 696 -1.12 -22.74 21.51
N GLY A 697 -1.16 -21.77 20.61
CA GLY A 697 -0.96 -20.35 20.91
C GLY A 697 -0.56 -19.54 19.69
N SER A 698 0.46 -18.69 19.81
CA SER A 698 0.83 -17.72 18.78
C SER A 698 2.34 -17.61 18.59
N VAL A 699 2.77 -17.32 17.36
CA VAL A 699 4.17 -17.14 16.97
C VAL A 699 4.38 -15.78 16.32
N ILE A 700 5.28 -14.99 16.89
CA ILE A 700 5.76 -13.72 16.35
C ILE A 700 7.24 -13.90 16.03
N ALA A 701 7.60 -13.89 14.75
CA ALA A 701 8.98 -14.18 14.32
C ALA A 701 9.49 -13.15 13.30
N ALA A 702 10.70 -12.62 13.51
CA ALA A 702 11.34 -11.75 12.51
C ALA A 702 12.15 -12.53 11.47
N GLY A 703 12.82 -13.61 11.91
CA GLY A 703 13.79 -14.33 11.08
C GLY A 703 15.07 -13.55 10.83
N LYS A 704 16.02 -14.19 10.14
CA LYS A 704 17.31 -13.57 9.77
C LYS A 704 17.19 -12.55 8.62
N GLY A 705 16.00 -12.39 8.05
CA GLY A 705 15.69 -11.38 7.04
C GLY A 705 15.48 -9.97 7.60
N TYR A 706 15.49 -9.79 8.92
CA TYR A 706 15.37 -8.51 9.60
C TYR A 706 16.69 -8.16 10.30
N ASP A 707 17.25 -6.98 10.06
CA ASP A 707 18.41 -6.49 10.83
C ASP A 707 18.24 -5.05 11.32
N PRO A 708 17.87 -4.84 12.60
CA PRO A 708 17.65 -3.53 13.20
C PRO A 708 18.86 -2.61 13.03
N ILE A 709 20.06 -3.03 13.40
CA ILE A 709 21.27 -2.18 13.45
C ILE A 709 22.53 -3.08 13.53
N HIS A 710 22.82 -3.91 12.53
CA HIS A 710 23.92 -4.90 12.56
C HIS A 710 23.89 -5.84 13.78
N LYS A 711 22.70 -6.09 14.32
CA LYS A 711 22.56 -6.96 15.50
C LYS A 711 22.42 -8.41 15.09
N VAL A 712 22.24 -8.68 13.80
CA VAL A 712 22.12 -10.02 13.26
C VAL A 712 23.40 -10.40 12.54
N MET A 713 24.17 -11.29 13.15
CA MET A 713 25.32 -11.93 12.50
C MET A 713 24.81 -12.72 11.29
N ASP A 714 25.45 -12.55 10.13
CA ASP A 714 25.03 -13.17 8.87
C ASP A 714 23.56 -12.85 8.47
N SER A 715 23.10 -11.62 8.75
CA SER A 715 21.79 -11.13 8.29
C SER A 715 21.60 -11.34 6.79
N ALA A 716 20.50 -11.98 6.41
CA ALA A 716 20.10 -12.08 5.01
C ALA A 716 19.68 -10.70 4.46
N ALA A 717 19.28 -9.75 5.32
CA ALA A 717 18.90 -8.40 4.91
C ALA A 717 20.09 -7.54 4.42
N GLY A 718 21.30 -7.81 4.93
CA GLY A 718 22.50 -6.96 4.74
C GLY A 718 22.44 -5.64 5.51
N TYR A 719 23.25 -4.64 5.14
CA TYR A 719 23.26 -3.28 5.73
C TYR A 719 23.70 -2.19 4.75
N TYR A 720 23.35 -0.91 5.01
CA TYR A 720 23.97 0.23 4.30
C TYR A 720 24.14 1.44 5.23
N GLU A 721 25.11 2.30 4.88
CA GLU A 721 25.30 3.58 5.57
C GLU A 721 24.59 4.71 4.80
N TYR A 722 23.78 5.50 5.52
CA TYR A 722 23.22 6.74 5.02
C TYR A 722 23.68 7.89 5.92
N ASN A 723 24.41 8.86 5.35
CA ASN A 723 24.98 9.99 6.10
C ASN A 723 25.83 9.57 7.32
N GLY A 724 26.56 8.46 7.22
CA GLY A 724 27.38 7.93 8.32
C GLY A 724 26.59 7.25 9.44
N VAL A 725 25.31 6.95 9.21
CA VAL A 725 24.45 6.19 10.10
C VAL A 725 24.07 4.88 9.41
N THR A 726 24.32 3.75 10.07
CA THR A 726 23.80 2.46 9.61
C THR A 726 22.27 2.49 9.64
N VAL A 727 21.65 2.13 8.51
CA VAL A 727 20.19 2.03 8.40
C VAL A 727 19.75 0.57 8.47
N THR A 728 18.71 0.33 9.26
CA THR A 728 17.97 -0.91 9.38
C THR A 728 17.51 -1.45 8.02
N ARG A 729 17.59 -2.77 7.78
CA ARG A 729 17.05 -3.38 6.55
C ARG A 729 15.89 -4.35 6.83
N LEU A 730 14.85 -4.23 6.00
CA LEU A 730 13.72 -5.14 5.88
C LEU A 730 14.00 -6.21 4.80
N PRO A 731 13.30 -7.35 4.81
CA PRO A 731 13.48 -8.39 3.79
C PRO A 731 13.23 -7.87 2.37
N ARG A 732 14.27 -7.87 1.53
CA ARG A 732 14.14 -7.52 0.11
C ARG A 732 15.18 -8.25 -0.76
N VAL A 733 14.82 -8.55 -2.00
CA VAL A 733 15.74 -9.09 -3.01
C VAL A 733 16.25 -7.96 -3.91
N VAL A 734 17.58 -7.91 -4.05
CA VAL A 734 18.30 -6.97 -4.91
C VAL A 734 18.98 -7.77 -6.01
N LEU A 735 18.55 -7.55 -7.25
CA LEU A 735 19.07 -8.18 -8.48
C LEU A 735 20.16 -7.30 -9.13
N GLU A 736 20.92 -6.52 -8.35
CA GLU A 736 22.08 -5.82 -8.90
C GLU A 736 23.17 -6.82 -9.29
N GLU A 737 23.71 -6.65 -10.49
CA GLU A 737 24.76 -7.50 -11.04
C GLU A 737 26.10 -7.20 -10.37
N GLU A 738 26.65 -8.18 -9.68
CA GLU A 738 28.05 -8.17 -9.30
C GLU A 738 28.88 -8.49 -10.56
N ARG A 739 29.80 -7.59 -10.93
CA ARG A 739 30.66 -7.74 -12.12
C ARG A 739 32.11 -7.94 -11.71
N ASP A 740 32.80 -8.85 -12.40
CA ASP A 740 34.25 -9.00 -12.25
C ASP A 740 35.02 -7.80 -12.82
N GLU A 741 36.34 -7.78 -12.63
CA GLU A 741 37.23 -6.73 -13.16
C GLU A 741 37.18 -6.61 -14.69
N ASP A 742 36.71 -7.65 -15.40
CA ASP A 742 36.55 -7.71 -16.85
C ASP A 742 35.13 -7.30 -17.30
N GLY A 743 34.24 -6.94 -16.35
CA GLY A 743 32.87 -6.50 -16.60
C GLY A 743 31.86 -7.63 -16.82
N ASN A 744 32.22 -8.89 -16.59
CA ASN A 744 31.29 -10.02 -16.67
C ASN A 744 30.47 -10.13 -15.40
N VAL A 745 29.17 -10.39 -15.53
CA VAL A 745 28.30 -10.67 -14.39
C VAL A 745 28.72 -12.00 -13.76
N ILE A 746 29.12 -11.97 -12.49
CA ILE A 746 29.58 -13.13 -11.73
C ILE A 746 28.61 -13.57 -10.64
N ALA A 747 27.78 -12.66 -10.13
CA ALA A 747 26.74 -12.96 -9.14
C ALA A 747 25.67 -11.86 -9.11
N TYR A 748 24.64 -12.08 -8.31
CA TYR A 748 23.64 -11.07 -7.92
C TYR A 748 23.65 -10.99 -6.39
N GLU A 749 23.52 -9.78 -5.84
CA GLU A 749 23.90 -9.46 -4.44
C GLU A 749 23.31 -10.43 -3.40
N ASN A 750 22.02 -10.81 -3.50
CA ASN A 750 21.39 -11.66 -2.47
C ASN A 750 20.38 -12.72 -2.98
N ILE A 751 20.36 -13.04 -4.27
CA ILE A 751 19.44 -14.07 -4.83
C ILE A 751 19.61 -15.43 -4.15
N ASN A 752 20.84 -15.82 -3.84
CA ASN A 752 21.10 -17.11 -3.21
C ASN A 752 20.49 -17.22 -1.81
N GLU A 753 20.45 -16.12 -1.06
CA GLU A 753 19.78 -16.08 0.25
C GLU A 753 18.27 -16.29 0.10
N PHE A 754 17.68 -15.73 -0.96
CA PHE A 754 16.28 -15.97 -1.28
C PHE A 754 16.04 -17.44 -1.69
N LYS A 755 16.82 -17.99 -2.63
CA LYS A 755 16.68 -19.38 -3.10
C LYS A 755 16.88 -20.42 -1.99
N ASN A 756 17.65 -20.09 -0.96
CA ASN A 756 17.89 -20.94 0.20
C ASN A 756 16.89 -20.71 1.35
N TRP A 757 15.88 -19.85 1.15
CA TRP A 757 14.89 -19.49 2.17
C TRP A 757 15.52 -18.93 3.46
N SER A 758 16.62 -18.18 3.33
CA SER A 758 17.30 -17.53 4.46
C SER A 758 16.44 -16.42 5.09
N TYR A 759 15.56 -15.79 4.31
CA TYR A 759 14.60 -14.79 4.78
C TYR A 759 13.39 -15.35 5.53
N ALA A 760 13.18 -16.68 5.52
CA ALA A 760 12.05 -17.27 6.22
C ALA A 760 12.16 -17.04 7.74
N ALA A 761 11.10 -16.51 8.32
CA ALA A 761 10.97 -16.30 9.77
C ALA A 761 10.31 -17.49 10.46
N LEU A 762 9.35 -18.11 9.78
CA LEU A 762 8.63 -19.30 10.24
C LEU A 762 8.66 -20.37 9.15
N VAL A 763 9.08 -21.57 9.51
CA VAL A 763 9.14 -22.72 8.59
C VAL A 763 8.36 -23.90 9.15
N PHE A 764 7.49 -24.50 8.35
CA PHE A 764 6.91 -25.82 8.57
C PHE A 764 7.68 -26.84 7.74
N GLU A 765 8.35 -27.78 8.41
CA GLU A 765 9.16 -28.83 7.78
C GLU A 765 8.45 -30.19 7.92
N ASN A 766 8.04 -30.77 6.79
CA ASN A 766 7.34 -32.07 6.72
C ASN A 766 6.00 -32.14 7.49
N GLY A 767 5.43 -31.00 7.90
CA GLY A 767 4.17 -30.91 8.64
C GLY A 767 4.24 -29.85 9.74
N GLY A 768 3.52 -30.10 10.83
CA GLY A 768 3.46 -29.22 12.00
C GLY A 768 2.17 -28.40 12.08
N SER A 769 1.84 -27.90 13.28
CA SER A 769 0.61 -27.13 13.48
C SER A 769 0.70 -25.99 14.48
N ILE A 770 -0.09 -24.93 14.25
CA ILE A 770 -0.34 -23.85 15.19
C ILE A 770 -1.85 -23.72 15.41
N ASP A 771 -2.29 -23.79 16.66
CA ASP A 771 -3.70 -23.63 17.05
C ASP A 771 -3.86 -22.42 17.96
N PHE A 772 -4.38 -21.31 17.41
CA PHE A 772 -4.58 -20.07 18.17
C PHE A 772 -5.93 -20.08 18.89
N PRO A 773 -5.94 -20.08 20.24
CA PRO A 773 -7.18 -20.16 21.00
C PRO A 773 -7.96 -18.82 21.08
N GLY A 774 -7.48 -17.78 20.41
CA GLY A 774 -7.92 -16.39 20.60
C GLY A 774 -7.09 -15.63 21.63
N ARG A 775 -7.06 -14.30 21.50
CA ARG A 775 -6.23 -13.40 22.32
C ARG A 775 -6.52 -13.56 23.81
N GLU A 776 -7.79 -13.49 24.18
CA GLU A 776 -8.22 -13.45 25.56
C GLU A 776 -7.89 -14.76 26.28
N ALA A 777 -8.18 -15.88 25.63
CA ALA A 777 -7.90 -17.21 26.15
C ALA A 777 -6.39 -17.46 26.29
N LEU A 778 -5.59 -17.06 25.29
CA LEU A 778 -4.13 -17.17 25.35
C LEU A 778 -3.55 -16.33 26.50
N PHE A 779 -4.00 -15.08 26.64
CA PHE A 779 -3.47 -14.16 27.65
C PHE A 779 -3.83 -14.61 29.07
N GLU A 780 -5.07 -15.09 29.27
CA GLU A 780 -5.47 -15.65 30.55
C GLU A 780 -4.65 -16.91 30.90
N ALA A 781 -4.44 -17.80 29.93
CA ALA A 781 -3.66 -19.03 30.14
C ALA A 781 -2.18 -18.74 30.47
N ILE A 782 -1.56 -17.78 29.77
CA ILE A 782 -0.19 -17.33 30.06
C ILE A 782 -0.14 -16.67 31.43
N ARG A 783 -1.05 -15.76 31.75
CA ARG A 783 -1.10 -15.09 33.06
C ARG A 783 -1.21 -16.10 34.21
N ASN A 784 -2.05 -17.13 34.04
CA ASN A 784 -2.21 -18.18 35.03
C ASN A 784 -0.96 -19.06 35.20
N SER A 785 -0.13 -19.17 34.16
CA SER A 785 1.08 -20.00 34.17
C SER A 785 2.33 -19.22 34.62
N THR A 786 2.47 -17.96 34.20
CA THR A 786 3.69 -17.14 34.37
C THR A 786 3.52 -15.98 35.35
N GLY A 787 2.28 -15.58 35.66
CA GLY A 787 1.96 -14.36 36.42
C GLY A 787 2.10 -13.06 35.63
N ILE A 788 2.41 -13.11 34.33
CA ILE A 788 2.61 -11.93 33.47
C ILE A 788 1.27 -11.50 32.87
N ASP A 789 0.99 -10.19 32.92
CA ASP A 789 -0.18 -9.60 32.26
C ASP A 789 0.17 -9.10 30.86
N LEU A 790 -0.20 -9.88 29.85
CA LEU A 790 0.11 -9.54 28.46
C LEU A 790 -0.76 -8.40 27.90
N TYR A 791 -1.89 -8.05 28.53
CA TYR A 791 -2.73 -6.92 28.09
C TYR A 791 -2.04 -5.55 28.25
N THR A 792 -1.00 -5.47 29.08
CA THR A 792 -0.21 -4.24 29.21
C THR A 792 0.90 -4.13 28.18
N ILE A 793 1.16 -5.21 27.42
CA ILE A 793 2.24 -5.31 26.43
C ILE A 793 1.65 -5.25 25.00
N PHE A 794 0.56 -5.97 24.76
CA PHE A 794 -0.22 -6.02 23.52
C PHE A 794 -1.62 -5.47 23.79
#